data_AF-A0A4R3SXY1-F1
#
_entry.id   AF-A0A4R3SXY1-F1
#
_cell.length_a   1.000
_cell.length_b   1.000
_cell.length_c   1.000
_cell.angle_alpha   90.00
_cell.angle_beta   90.00
_cell.angle_gamma   90.00
#
_symmetry.space_group_name_H-M   'P 1'
#
loop_
_entity.id
_entity.type
_entity.pdbx_description
1 polymer ?
#
loop_
_entity_poly.entity_id
_entity_poly.type
_entity_poly.pdbx_seq_one_letter_code
_entity_poly.pdbx_strand_id
1 'polypeptide(L)'
;MTMKTGRALAHCTVLAAGGFALAVSGVAWSQDASTRLSPDAASTIGHDPQLLIAAVPARVGAALKVTSPAFPADANMPLISTQYGENRFPGLSWSKGPQGTRSYVVVMQGMPAESDPGRAVTSIHLVLYNLPAGTTTLSEGMTQAPAGAVYGPNVHGPAAAYAGPHTHDANRHAYHTQVFALDIVLAHGDGQSFSALKAAMTGHVLASGDLVGYAAKPAMAAAQTTGKPIRVETGLISGIPGRDPSISVYKGIPYAAPPVGPLRWRAPAAPLAWQGVRKADAFGPACPQPGGDMARGMAQSEDCLTLNVWTAAAPSSGEKRPVYVWIYGGGFIGGTGASPEFDGEGLAKKGIVVVTLNYRVGVLGFLSTPELSRESGHGASGNYGLLDDIAALQWVQRNIAAFGGDPAKVTIGGQSAGAGSVGFLSMSPLAKGLFRAGIAESHARYPRDTELRYLSVSWRSLASAEKSGTQYAAQHGASTLAALRQMPWQQLIEGSSAIDPDVETGSDGKPPLFRPVVDGWVIPKSYWDTYQSGSQNKVAYVAGNNKDETGAVPETAFAVLRARTTPPRAGMPQTSVTVAQFQAAVRRKFGPLADDFLKLYPASTDAEAALQNNASARDNSRISTWLWGTLWRQTNSLPLHTYFWTHAQPGPTHDTRGAFHGSEIPYAFNSLDAVDLPWTREDRQIADTMSSYWANIVKTGNPNGPGLPQWPAWSAQLPQVMELGDHFAPMPLASLEKIDFWKRFYATQTPW
;
A
#
# COMPACT_ATOMS: atom_id res chain seq x y z
N MET A 1 73.33 3.79 -25.87
CA MET A 1 72.97 2.42 -26.29
C MET A 1 71.59 2.47 -26.92
N THR A 2 71.50 2.78 -28.22
CA THR A 2 71.37 1.85 -29.37
C THR A 2 70.01 1.14 -29.38
N MET A 3 69.02 1.63 -30.15
CA MET A 3 68.71 1.34 -31.58
C MET A 3 67.36 0.58 -31.59
N LYS A 4 66.41 0.68 -32.53
CA LYS A 4 66.21 1.36 -33.82
C LYS A 4 64.72 1.08 -34.22
N THR A 5 63.91 2.09 -34.56
CA THR A 5 63.38 2.43 -35.91
C THR A 5 62.30 1.54 -36.53
N GLY A 6 61.23 2.17 -37.04
CA GLY A 6 60.36 1.62 -38.09
C GLY A 6 59.08 2.43 -38.38
N ARG A 7 59.21 3.62 -38.99
CA ARG A 7 58.11 4.41 -39.60
C ARG A 7 57.75 3.84 -40.98
N ALA A 8 56.50 4.03 -41.43
CA ALA A 8 56.22 4.67 -42.72
C ALA A 8 54.75 5.15 -42.83
N LEU A 9 54.61 6.42 -43.25
CA LEU A 9 53.39 7.07 -43.72
C LEU A 9 53.16 6.74 -45.21
N ALA A 10 51.92 6.90 -45.72
CA ALA A 10 51.58 7.94 -46.71
C ALA A 10 50.12 7.85 -47.22
N HIS A 11 49.64 9.01 -47.66
CA HIS A 11 48.32 9.41 -48.18
C HIS A 11 47.81 8.63 -49.41
N CYS A 12 46.49 8.59 -49.61
CA CYS A 12 45.78 9.38 -50.64
C CYS A 12 44.28 9.08 -50.71
N THR A 13 43.52 10.15 -50.89
CA THR A 13 42.07 10.25 -51.19
C THR A 13 41.77 9.77 -52.62
N VAL A 14 40.54 9.31 -52.91
CA VAL A 14 39.68 9.71 -54.07
C VAL A 14 38.53 8.70 -54.35
N LEU A 15 37.30 9.24 -54.23
CA LEU A 15 36.07 9.11 -55.06
C LEU A 15 35.42 7.76 -55.46
N ALA A 16 34.11 7.72 -55.12
CA ALA A 16 32.94 7.58 -56.00
C ALA A 16 32.27 6.21 -56.24
N ALA A 17 30.98 6.21 -55.83
CA ALA A 17 29.77 5.76 -56.54
C ALA A 17 29.60 4.27 -56.93
N GLY A 18 28.49 3.70 -56.46
CA GLY A 18 27.88 2.48 -57.00
C GLY A 18 26.62 2.12 -56.21
N GLY A 19 25.46 2.35 -56.81
CA GLY A 19 24.15 2.02 -56.21
C GLY A 19 23.64 0.62 -56.56
N PHE A 20 22.38 0.41 -56.13
CA PHE A 20 21.40 -0.63 -56.49
C PHE A 20 21.26 -1.91 -55.64
N ALA A 21 20.10 -1.94 -54.97
CA ALA A 21 19.03 -2.95 -54.98
C ALA A 21 19.15 -4.27 -54.16
N LEU A 22 18.25 -4.35 -53.18
CA LEU A 22 17.19 -5.37 -52.97
C LEU A 22 17.45 -6.80 -53.48
N ALA A 23 17.52 -7.75 -52.54
CA ALA A 23 16.86 -9.05 -52.69
C ALA A 23 16.56 -9.72 -51.32
N VAL A 24 15.45 -10.45 -51.35
CA VAL A 24 14.67 -11.13 -50.31
C VAL A 24 15.31 -12.44 -49.83
N SER A 25 15.14 -12.76 -48.54
CA SER A 25 14.82 -14.09 -47.96
C SER A 25 15.01 -13.97 -46.43
N GLY A 26 14.12 -14.36 -45.53
CA GLY A 26 13.20 -15.49 -45.49
C GLY A 26 13.64 -16.39 -44.33
N VAL A 27 13.16 -16.15 -43.11
CA VAL A 27 13.32 -17.09 -41.97
C VAL A 27 12.03 -17.12 -41.16
N ALA A 28 11.59 -18.35 -40.91
CA ALA A 28 10.32 -18.77 -40.37
C ALA A 28 10.11 -18.43 -38.88
N TRP A 29 8.86 -18.14 -38.53
CA TRP A 29 8.37 -18.09 -37.16
C TRP A 29 8.05 -19.51 -36.70
N SER A 30 8.78 -20.03 -35.70
CA SER A 30 8.41 -21.25 -34.99
C SER A 30 7.42 -20.93 -33.88
N GLN A 31 6.29 -21.64 -33.92
CA GLN A 31 5.33 -21.75 -32.84
C GLN A 31 5.98 -22.50 -31.67
N ASP A 32 6.08 -21.87 -30.51
CA ASP A 32 6.13 -22.61 -29.24
C ASP A 32 5.64 -21.70 -28.09
N ALA A 33 4.32 -21.59 -27.99
CA ALA A 33 3.63 -21.03 -26.83
C ALA A 33 2.83 -22.15 -26.17
N SER A 34 3.53 -23.08 -25.52
CA SER A 34 2.91 -24.11 -24.69
C SER A 34 3.77 -24.47 -23.47
N THR A 35 3.69 -23.65 -22.42
CA THR A 35 4.21 -24.03 -21.10
C THR A 35 3.21 -23.75 -19.98
N ARG A 36 2.35 -24.77 -19.79
CA ARG A 36 1.86 -25.33 -18.51
C ARG A 36 1.20 -24.36 -17.51
N LEU A 37 -0.09 -24.09 -17.72
CA LEU A 37 -1.03 -24.08 -16.61
C LEU A 37 -1.31 -25.54 -16.21
N SER A 38 -1.15 -25.86 -14.92
CA SER A 38 -1.47 -27.18 -14.39
C SER A 38 -3.00 -27.42 -14.47
N PRO A 39 -3.50 -28.56 -14.97
CA PRO A 39 -4.94 -28.76 -15.18
C PRO A 39 -5.77 -28.93 -13.89
N ASP A 40 -5.14 -29.14 -12.73
CA ASP A 40 -5.82 -29.63 -11.52
C ASP A 40 -5.89 -28.62 -10.35
N ALA A 41 -5.69 -27.31 -10.59
CA ALA A 41 -6.00 -26.31 -9.57
C ALA A 41 -7.52 -26.07 -9.54
N ALA A 42 -8.25 -26.92 -8.81
CA ALA A 42 -9.64 -26.64 -8.45
C ALA A 42 -9.67 -25.33 -7.64
N SER A 43 -9.99 -24.20 -8.29
CA SER A 43 -10.13 -22.91 -7.60
C SER A 43 -11.39 -22.96 -6.73
N THR A 44 -11.21 -22.93 -5.41
CA THR A 44 -12.30 -22.79 -4.44
C THR A 44 -12.82 -21.36 -4.35
N ILE A 45 -12.13 -20.40 -4.98
CA ILE A 45 -12.46 -18.98 -5.00
C ILE A 45 -12.68 -18.55 -6.44
N GLY A 46 -13.96 -18.43 -6.82
CA GLY A 46 -14.57 -17.51 -7.78
C GLY A 46 -14.05 -17.28 -9.21
N HIS A 47 -12.87 -17.74 -9.56
CA HIS A 47 -12.20 -17.43 -10.81
C HIS A 47 -12.01 -18.68 -11.64
N ASP A 48 -12.59 -18.69 -12.85
CA ASP A 48 -12.40 -19.76 -13.81
C ASP A 48 -12.25 -19.17 -15.23
N PRO A 49 -11.16 -19.50 -15.96
CA PRO A 49 -10.87 -18.94 -17.28
C PRO A 49 -11.75 -19.52 -18.41
N GLN A 50 -12.52 -20.58 -18.13
CA GLN A 50 -13.32 -21.32 -19.12
C GLN A 50 -14.79 -21.46 -18.72
N LEU A 51 -15.22 -20.84 -17.63
CA LEU A 51 -16.62 -20.93 -17.28
C LEU A 51 -17.44 -20.10 -18.28
N LEU A 52 -18.21 -20.80 -19.07
CA LEU A 52 -19.61 -20.52 -19.26
C LEU A 52 -20.25 -21.77 -18.68
N ILE A 53 -20.93 -21.74 -17.53
CA ILE A 53 -21.66 -22.95 -17.09
C ILE A 53 -22.70 -23.35 -18.16
N ALA A 54 -23.09 -22.42 -19.04
CA ALA A 54 -23.77 -22.66 -20.32
C ALA A 54 -23.08 -23.66 -21.29
N ALA A 55 -21.82 -24.03 -21.08
CA ALA A 55 -21.16 -25.08 -21.86
C ALA A 55 -21.54 -26.50 -21.40
N VAL A 56 -22.44 -26.65 -20.43
CA VAL A 56 -23.14 -27.92 -20.16
C VAL A 56 -24.39 -27.95 -21.04
N PRO A 57 -24.33 -28.56 -22.25
CA PRO A 57 -25.45 -28.52 -23.17
C PRO A 57 -26.69 -29.15 -22.54
N ALA A 58 -27.83 -28.47 -22.65
CA ALA A 58 -29.11 -29.05 -22.29
C ALA A 58 -29.37 -30.27 -23.18
N ARG A 59 -29.80 -31.38 -22.57
CA ARG A 59 -30.18 -32.60 -23.30
C ARG A 59 -31.33 -32.35 -24.28
N VAL A 60 -32.17 -31.37 -23.96
CA VAL A 60 -33.34 -30.94 -24.73
C VAL A 60 -33.14 -29.46 -25.03
N GLY A 61 -33.28 -29.02 -26.28
CA GLY A 61 -33.07 -27.62 -26.69
C GLY A 61 -34.11 -26.61 -26.16
N ALA A 62 -34.64 -26.82 -24.96
CA ALA A 62 -35.63 -25.97 -24.31
C ALA A 62 -34.94 -24.79 -23.59
N ALA A 63 -35.38 -23.57 -23.90
CA ALA A 63 -34.88 -22.35 -23.28
C ALA A 63 -35.79 -21.89 -22.13
N LEU A 64 -35.21 -21.59 -20.96
CA LEU A 64 -35.92 -20.90 -19.89
C LEU A 64 -35.93 -19.39 -20.18
N LYS A 65 -37.07 -18.73 -19.95
CA LYS A 65 -37.16 -17.27 -19.99
C LYS A 65 -36.73 -16.72 -18.64
N VAL A 66 -35.57 -16.07 -18.54
CA VAL A 66 -35.04 -15.46 -17.31
C VAL A 66 -35.23 -13.94 -17.36
N THR A 67 -35.66 -13.35 -16.25
CA THR A 67 -35.99 -11.92 -16.12
C THR A 67 -35.61 -11.42 -14.74
N SER A 68 -35.35 -10.12 -14.60
CA SER A 68 -35.16 -9.45 -13.30
C SER A 68 -36.21 -8.34 -13.14
N PRO A 69 -36.76 -8.12 -11.93
CA PRO A 69 -37.61 -6.96 -11.67
C PRO A 69 -36.81 -5.65 -11.63
N ALA A 70 -35.49 -5.70 -11.40
CA ALA A 70 -34.65 -4.52 -11.25
C ALA A 70 -34.13 -3.96 -12.58
N PHE A 71 -34.01 -4.80 -13.63
CA PHE A 71 -33.57 -4.37 -14.95
C PHE A 71 -34.08 -5.30 -16.06
N PRO A 72 -34.37 -4.76 -17.26
CA PRO A 72 -34.67 -5.58 -18.44
C PRO A 72 -33.39 -6.24 -18.99
N ALA A 73 -33.56 -7.31 -19.78
CA ALA A 73 -32.45 -7.95 -20.48
C ALA A 73 -31.68 -6.93 -21.35
N ASP A 74 -30.36 -7.12 -21.42
CA ASP A 74 -29.40 -6.29 -22.14
C ASP A 74 -29.26 -4.82 -21.66
N ALA A 75 -29.85 -4.49 -20.52
CA ALA A 75 -29.77 -3.16 -19.90
C ALA A 75 -28.70 -3.08 -18.80
N ASN A 76 -28.44 -1.84 -18.34
CA ASN A 76 -27.57 -1.62 -17.21
C ASN A 76 -28.26 -2.05 -15.91
N MET A 77 -27.54 -2.80 -15.08
CA MET A 77 -27.96 -3.12 -13.74
C MET A 77 -27.98 -1.83 -12.90
N PRO A 78 -28.98 -1.64 -12.02
CA PRO A 78 -29.03 -0.47 -11.15
C PRO A 78 -27.79 -0.39 -10.27
N LEU A 79 -27.29 0.83 -10.02
CA LEU A 79 -26.10 1.06 -9.18
C LEU A 79 -26.21 0.39 -7.81
N ILE A 80 -27.40 0.46 -7.19
CA ILE A 80 -27.71 -0.19 -5.91
C ILE A 80 -27.44 -1.71 -5.92
N SER A 81 -27.53 -2.36 -7.08
CA SER A 81 -27.28 -3.79 -7.28
C SER A 81 -25.83 -4.14 -7.67
N THR A 82 -24.95 -3.15 -7.73
CA THR A 82 -23.52 -3.32 -8.00
C THR A 82 -22.70 -3.07 -6.73
N GLN A 83 -21.44 -3.48 -6.72
CA GLN A 83 -20.52 -3.17 -5.60
C GLN A 83 -20.21 -1.69 -5.45
N TYR A 84 -20.53 -0.88 -6.46
CA TYR A 84 -20.39 0.58 -6.42
C TYR A 84 -21.56 1.28 -5.71
N GLY A 85 -22.65 0.55 -5.42
CA GLY A 85 -23.80 1.04 -4.65
C GLY A 85 -23.96 0.29 -3.33
N GLU A 86 -25.19 -0.07 -2.98
CA GLU A 86 -25.50 -0.80 -1.72
C GLU A 86 -25.29 -2.31 -1.83
N ASN A 87 -24.84 -2.82 -2.98
CA ASN A 87 -24.55 -4.23 -3.20
C ASN A 87 -25.77 -5.16 -3.01
N ARG A 88 -26.97 -4.70 -3.40
CA ARG A 88 -28.26 -5.36 -3.17
C ARG A 88 -28.66 -6.29 -4.32
N PHE A 89 -28.97 -7.56 -4.03
CA PHE A 89 -29.37 -8.55 -5.05
C PHE A 89 -30.56 -8.05 -5.91
N PRO A 90 -30.49 -8.07 -7.26
CA PRO A 90 -31.47 -7.46 -8.15
C PRO A 90 -32.80 -8.22 -8.27
N GLY A 91 -32.91 -9.41 -7.65
CA GLY A 91 -34.06 -10.28 -7.86
C GLY A 91 -34.02 -10.99 -9.22
N LEU A 92 -34.61 -12.17 -9.29
CA LEU A 92 -34.64 -12.99 -10.50
C LEU A 92 -35.98 -13.74 -10.62
N SER A 93 -36.44 -13.97 -11.84
CA SER A 93 -37.60 -14.80 -12.13
C SER A 93 -37.39 -15.57 -13.42
N TRP A 94 -37.81 -16.83 -13.48
CA TRP A 94 -37.68 -17.65 -14.68
C TRP A 94 -38.93 -18.48 -14.97
N SER A 95 -39.09 -18.92 -16.23
CA SER A 95 -40.17 -19.83 -16.61
C SER A 95 -40.01 -21.21 -15.97
N LYS A 96 -41.12 -21.92 -15.73
CA LYS A 96 -41.10 -23.30 -15.24
C LYS A 96 -40.28 -24.21 -16.17
N GLY A 97 -39.43 -25.06 -15.58
CA GLY A 97 -38.65 -26.06 -16.29
C GLY A 97 -39.49 -27.17 -16.91
N PRO A 98 -38.90 -27.96 -17.85
CA PRO A 98 -39.57 -29.09 -18.49
C PRO A 98 -40.05 -30.16 -17.49
N GLN A 99 -40.89 -31.08 -17.98
CA GLN A 99 -41.27 -32.25 -17.19
C GLN A 99 -40.01 -33.04 -16.80
N GLY A 100 -39.90 -33.39 -15.52
CA GLY A 100 -38.74 -34.08 -14.96
C GLY A 100 -37.78 -33.18 -14.20
N THR A 101 -37.94 -31.84 -14.24
CA THR A 101 -37.12 -30.94 -13.41
C THR A 101 -37.31 -31.24 -11.92
N ARG A 102 -36.20 -31.51 -11.23
CA ARG A 102 -36.13 -31.77 -9.78
C ARG A 102 -35.49 -30.63 -9.01
N SER A 103 -34.56 -29.90 -9.62
CA SER A 103 -33.94 -28.71 -9.02
C SER A 103 -33.50 -27.68 -10.05
N TYR A 104 -33.15 -26.48 -9.59
CA TYR A 104 -32.46 -25.46 -10.38
C TYR A 104 -31.10 -25.08 -9.81
N VAL A 105 -30.23 -24.61 -10.71
CA VAL A 105 -28.96 -23.94 -10.39
C VAL A 105 -28.98 -22.54 -11.02
N VAL A 106 -28.59 -21.52 -10.25
CA VAL A 106 -28.46 -20.12 -10.69
C VAL A 106 -27.01 -19.70 -10.55
N VAL A 107 -26.45 -19.09 -11.60
CA VAL A 107 -25.07 -18.60 -11.62
C VAL A 107 -25.02 -17.20 -12.22
N MET A 108 -24.35 -16.25 -11.55
CA MET A 108 -24.06 -14.93 -12.11
C MET A 108 -22.57 -14.78 -12.35
N GLN A 109 -22.19 -14.41 -13.57
CA GLN A 109 -20.79 -14.39 -14.01
C GLN A 109 -20.48 -13.16 -14.88
N GLY A 110 -19.35 -12.50 -14.62
CA GLY A 110 -18.83 -11.42 -15.46
C GLY A 110 -17.93 -11.92 -16.59
N MET A 111 -18.08 -11.34 -17.79
CA MET A 111 -17.22 -11.65 -18.94
C MET A 111 -15.84 -10.98 -18.82
N PRO A 112 -14.77 -11.57 -19.39
CA PRO A 112 -13.45 -10.95 -19.40
C PRO A 112 -13.43 -9.66 -20.23
N ALA A 113 -12.58 -8.71 -19.86
CA ALA A 113 -12.31 -7.52 -20.67
C ALA A 113 -11.59 -7.90 -21.98
N GLU A 114 -12.12 -7.51 -23.13
CA GLU A 114 -11.46 -7.74 -24.44
C GLU A 114 -10.08 -7.07 -24.53
N SER A 115 -9.85 -6.01 -23.74
CA SER A 115 -8.62 -5.20 -23.76
C SER A 115 -7.43 -5.79 -22.98
N ASP A 116 -7.60 -6.89 -22.24
CA ASP A 116 -6.50 -7.52 -21.49
C ASP A 116 -6.53 -9.07 -21.57
N PRO A 117 -6.11 -9.65 -22.72
CA PRO A 117 -6.13 -11.09 -22.94
C PRO A 117 -5.14 -11.88 -22.05
N GLY A 118 -4.23 -11.21 -21.32
CA GLY A 118 -3.25 -11.84 -20.44
C GLY A 118 -3.77 -12.20 -19.03
N ARG A 119 -4.97 -11.72 -18.66
CA ARG A 119 -5.63 -11.93 -17.35
C ARG A 119 -7.06 -12.49 -17.49
N ALA A 120 -7.30 -13.35 -18.49
CA ALA A 120 -8.62 -13.88 -18.82
C ALA A 120 -9.19 -14.87 -17.77
N VAL A 121 -9.50 -14.39 -16.57
CA VAL A 121 -10.31 -15.13 -15.58
C VAL A 121 -11.62 -14.38 -15.35
N THR A 122 -12.73 -15.10 -15.46
CA THR A 122 -14.06 -14.55 -15.19
C THR A 122 -14.30 -14.49 -13.69
N SER A 123 -15.06 -13.49 -13.24
CA SER A 123 -15.48 -13.37 -11.83
C SER A 123 -16.89 -13.93 -11.67
N ILE A 124 -17.10 -14.81 -10.70
CA ILE A 124 -18.40 -15.40 -10.40
C ILE A 124 -18.96 -14.77 -9.12
N HIS A 125 -20.11 -14.12 -9.28
CA HIS A 125 -20.71 -13.19 -8.33
C HIS A 125 -21.85 -13.82 -7.50
N LEU A 126 -22.42 -14.93 -8.00
CA LEU A 126 -23.46 -15.69 -7.34
C LEU A 126 -23.47 -17.13 -7.83
N VAL A 127 -23.62 -18.07 -6.91
CA VAL A 127 -24.03 -19.45 -7.20
C VAL A 127 -25.06 -19.89 -6.18
N LEU A 128 -26.19 -20.40 -6.66
CA LEU A 128 -27.19 -21.09 -5.86
C LEU A 128 -27.53 -22.41 -6.54
N TYR A 129 -27.46 -23.52 -5.82
CA TYR A 129 -27.82 -24.84 -6.34
C TYR A 129 -28.83 -25.54 -5.43
N ASN A 130 -29.47 -26.59 -5.95
CA ASN A 130 -30.55 -27.33 -5.30
C ASN A 130 -31.80 -26.49 -5.00
N LEU A 131 -32.05 -25.42 -5.75
CA LEU A 131 -33.33 -24.70 -5.69
C LEU A 131 -34.46 -25.70 -6.02
N PRO A 132 -35.48 -25.88 -5.15
CA PRO A 132 -36.55 -26.84 -5.40
C PRO A 132 -37.25 -26.60 -6.75
N ALA A 133 -37.75 -27.65 -7.41
CA ALA A 133 -38.40 -27.56 -8.72
C ALA A 133 -39.60 -26.58 -8.81
N GLY A 134 -40.21 -26.24 -7.67
CA GLY A 134 -41.27 -25.23 -7.57
C GLY A 134 -40.78 -23.79 -7.47
N THR A 135 -39.48 -23.57 -7.27
CA THR A 135 -38.88 -22.23 -7.14
C THR A 135 -38.62 -21.66 -8.52
N THR A 136 -39.32 -20.58 -8.86
CA THR A 136 -39.16 -19.88 -10.14
C THR A 136 -38.86 -18.39 -9.95
N THR A 137 -38.69 -17.93 -8.71
CA THR A 137 -38.46 -16.53 -8.36
C THR A 137 -37.52 -16.41 -7.16
N LEU A 138 -36.64 -15.41 -7.18
CA LEU A 138 -35.80 -14.96 -6.07
C LEU A 138 -36.06 -13.47 -5.82
N SER A 139 -36.31 -13.09 -4.57
CA SER A 139 -36.69 -11.72 -4.20
C SER A 139 -35.52 -10.74 -4.28
N GLU A 140 -35.79 -9.49 -4.63
CA GLU A 140 -34.80 -8.40 -4.58
C GLU A 140 -34.30 -8.15 -3.15
N GLY A 141 -32.99 -7.99 -2.97
CA GLY A 141 -32.35 -7.79 -1.67
C GLY A 141 -32.24 -9.05 -0.81
N MET A 142 -32.43 -10.24 -1.38
CA MET A 142 -32.20 -11.51 -0.69
C MET A 142 -30.77 -11.61 -0.15
N THR A 143 -30.65 -11.94 1.14
CA THR A 143 -29.38 -12.10 1.86
C THR A 143 -29.14 -13.53 2.36
N GLN A 144 -30.13 -14.42 2.20
CA GLN A 144 -30.07 -15.83 2.60
C GLN A 144 -30.63 -16.72 1.48
N ALA A 145 -30.12 -17.94 1.37
CA ALA A 145 -30.60 -18.89 0.37
C ALA A 145 -32.05 -19.29 0.66
N PRO A 146 -32.90 -19.48 -0.36
CA PRO A 146 -34.23 -20.07 -0.18
C PRO A 146 -34.16 -21.45 0.47
N ALA A 147 -35.21 -21.84 1.19
CA ALA A 147 -35.27 -23.15 1.85
C ALA A 147 -35.01 -24.30 0.83
N GLY A 148 -34.06 -25.16 1.16
CA GLY A 148 -33.63 -26.29 0.32
C GLY A 148 -32.52 -25.96 -0.69
N ALA A 149 -32.19 -24.68 -0.90
CA ALA A 149 -31.07 -24.26 -1.73
C ALA A 149 -29.80 -24.03 -0.91
N VAL A 150 -28.65 -24.09 -1.57
CA VAL A 150 -27.32 -23.90 -0.97
C VAL A 150 -26.51 -22.91 -1.81
N TYR A 151 -25.76 -22.02 -1.15
CA TYR A 151 -24.79 -21.17 -1.82
C TYR A 151 -23.58 -22.00 -2.27
N GLY A 152 -23.17 -21.81 -3.52
CA GLY A 152 -21.93 -22.37 -4.05
C GLY A 152 -20.74 -21.41 -3.91
N PRO A 153 -19.56 -21.81 -4.40
CA PRO A 153 -18.37 -20.95 -4.43
C PRO A 153 -18.65 -19.68 -5.24
N ASN A 154 -18.05 -18.56 -4.84
CA ASN A 154 -18.06 -17.29 -5.56
C ASN A 154 -16.76 -16.53 -5.23
N VAL A 155 -16.47 -15.40 -5.91
CA VAL A 155 -15.22 -14.62 -5.71
C VAL A 155 -15.10 -13.97 -4.33
N HIS A 156 -16.15 -13.98 -3.52
CA HIS A 156 -16.21 -13.35 -2.20
C HIS A 156 -16.28 -14.36 -1.04
N GLY A 157 -16.23 -15.66 -1.33
CA GLY A 157 -16.22 -16.72 -0.33
C GLY A 157 -17.60 -17.01 0.32
N PRO A 158 -17.65 -17.96 1.27
CA PRO A 158 -18.90 -18.51 1.80
C PRO A 158 -19.70 -17.53 2.68
N ALA A 159 -19.10 -16.43 3.14
CA ALA A 159 -19.74 -15.43 4.00
C ALA A 159 -20.51 -14.34 3.22
N ALA A 160 -20.30 -14.24 1.90
CA ALA A 160 -20.93 -13.24 1.03
C ALA A 160 -21.80 -13.92 -0.03
N ALA A 161 -23.06 -14.13 0.33
CA ALA A 161 -24.10 -14.80 -0.46
C ALA A 161 -24.33 -14.20 -1.86
N TYR A 162 -24.27 -12.88 -1.98
CA TYR A 162 -24.33 -12.14 -3.23
C TYR A 162 -23.34 -10.99 -3.16
N ALA A 163 -22.59 -10.80 -4.23
CA ALA A 163 -21.83 -9.58 -4.42
C ALA A 163 -22.08 -9.09 -5.83
N GLY A 164 -22.58 -7.87 -5.92
CA GLY A 164 -22.91 -7.19 -7.14
C GLY A 164 -21.76 -7.21 -8.14
N PRO A 165 -22.08 -7.07 -9.42
CA PRO A 165 -21.12 -6.79 -10.48
C PRO A 165 -20.12 -5.69 -10.10
N HIS A 166 -18.84 -5.88 -10.43
CA HIS A 166 -17.80 -4.86 -10.39
C HIS A 166 -16.87 -4.99 -11.60
N THR A 167 -16.58 -3.88 -12.26
CA THR A 167 -15.70 -3.78 -13.43
C THR A 167 -14.32 -3.26 -13.05
N HIS A 168 -13.26 -3.86 -13.59
CA HIS A 168 -11.89 -3.45 -13.28
C HIS A 168 -11.43 -2.20 -14.05
N ASP A 169 -12.21 -1.78 -15.05
CA ASP A 169 -11.97 -0.57 -15.85
C ASP A 169 -13.25 0.30 -15.94
N ALA A 170 -13.16 1.38 -16.72
CA ALA A 170 -14.28 2.30 -16.96
C ALA A 170 -15.24 1.83 -18.07
N ASN A 171 -14.97 0.68 -18.70
CA ASN A 171 -15.80 0.13 -19.76
C ASN A 171 -17.06 -0.51 -19.18
N ARG A 172 -18.03 -0.75 -20.06
CA ARG A 172 -19.27 -1.47 -19.76
C ARG A 172 -19.04 -2.97 -19.97
N HIS A 173 -19.23 -3.77 -18.93
CA HIS A 173 -19.04 -5.23 -18.95
C HIS A 173 -20.36 -5.97 -18.87
N ALA A 174 -20.43 -7.10 -19.58
CA ALA A 174 -21.57 -8.00 -19.56
C ALA A 174 -21.48 -8.97 -18.37
N TYR A 175 -22.60 -9.17 -17.70
CA TYR A 175 -22.80 -10.14 -16.64
C TYR A 175 -23.95 -11.05 -17.01
N HIS A 176 -23.67 -12.34 -17.13
CA HIS A 176 -24.62 -13.38 -17.50
C HIS A 176 -25.18 -14.00 -16.23
N THR A 177 -26.50 -13.95 -16.07
CA THR A 177 -27.23 -14.63 -15.00
C THR A 177 -27.95 -15.83 -15.58
N GLN A 178 -27.34 -17.00 -15.41
CA GLN A 178 -27.76 -18.25 -16.03
C GLN A 178 -28.57 -19.09 -15.04
N VAL A 179 -29.64 -19.73 -15.54
CA VAL A 179 -30.48 -20.66 -14.78
C VAL A 179 -30.50 -22.00 -15.49
N PHE A 180 -30.26 -23.09 -14.76
CA PHE A 180 -30.29 -24.46 -15.26
C PHE A 180 -31.36 -25.27 -14.54
N ALA A 181 -32.20 -25.98 -15.29
CA ALA A 181 -33.14 -26.96 -14.76
C ALA A 181 -32.51 -28.35 -14.81
N LEU A 182 -32.43 -29.05 -13.68
CA LEU A 182 -31.81 -30.37 -13.58
C LEU A 182 -32.85 -31.47 -13.34
N ASP A 183 -32.61 -32.68 -13.85
CA ASP A 183 -33.40 -33.89 -13.57
C ASP A 183 -33.02 -34.59 -12.25
N ILE A 184 -32.07 -34.02 -11.50
CA ILE A 184 -31.57 -34.51 -10.21
C ILE A 184 -31.55 -33.39 -9.15
N VAL A 185 -31.32 -33.78 -7.90
CA VAL A 185 -30.86 -32.91 -6.81
C VAL A 185 -29.41 -33.29 -6.55
N LEU A 186 -28.51 -32.31 -6.52
CA LEU A 186 -27.08 -32.53 -6.35
C LEU A 186 -26.77 -32.94 -4.90
N ALA A 187 -25.73 -33.75 -4.69
CA ALA A 187 -25.27 -34.09 -3.36
C ALA A 187 -24.56 -32.89 -2.70
N HIS A 188 -24.49 -32.86 -1.36
CA HIS A 188 -23.95 -31.72 -0.62
C HIS A 188 -22.47 -31.40 -0.93
N GLY A 189 -21.68 -32.40 -1.37
CA GLY A 189 -20.29 -32.22 -1.80
C GLY A 189 -20.10 -31.69 -3.23
N ASP A 190 -21.14 -31.78 -4.06
CA ASP A 190 -21.05 -31.49 -5.50
C ASP A 190 -20.91 -29.99 -5.79
N GLY A 191 -21.24 -29.12 -4.83
CA GLY A 191 -21.18 -27.67 -4.98
C GLY A 191 -20.01 -27.00 -4.24
N GLN A 192 -18.96 -27.75 -3.86
CA GLN A 192 -17.81 -27.19 -3.12
C GLN A 192 -16.80 -26.45 -4.01
N SER A 193 -16.80 -26.71 -5.31
CA SER A 193 -15.99 -26.00 -6.31
C SER A 193 -16.77 -25.87 -7.62
N PHE A 194 -16.34 -24.97 -8.50
CA PHE A 194 -16.96 -24.83 -9.83
C PHE A 194 -16.76 -26.07 -10.70
N SER A 195 -15.59 -26.70 -10.61
CA SER A 195 -15.31 -27.94 -11.34
C SER A 195 -16.22 -29.09 -10.88
N ALA A 196 -16.42 -29.24 -9.57
CA ALA A 196 -17.33 -30.23 -9.01
C ALA A 196 -18.78 -29.95 -9.44
N LEU A 197 -19.21 -28.69 -9.36
CA LEU A 197 -20.56 -28.30 -9.73
C LEU A 197 -20.83 -28.57 -11.22
N LYS A 198 -19.89 -28.19 -12.09
CA LYS A 198 -19.97 -28.46 -13.53
C LYS A 198 -20.01 -29.96 -13.83
N ALA A 199 -19.16 -30.74 -13.18
CA ALA A 199 -19.13 -32.19 -13.35
C ALA A 199 -20.46 -32.84 -12.92
N ALA A 200 -20.99 -32.45 -11.77
CA ALA A 200 -22.25 -32.97 -11.25
C ALA A 200 -23.48 -32.57 -12.10
N MET A 201 -23.44 -31.39 -12.72
CA MET A 201 -24.47 -30.94 -13.65
C MET A 201 -24.37 -31.62 -15.03
N THR A 202 -23.21 -32.17 -15.38
CA THR A 202 -22.96 -32.68 -16.74
C THR A 202 -23.88 -33.85 -17.05
N GLY A 203 -24.63 -33.70 -18.15
CA GLY A 203 -25.65 -34.67 -18.52
C GLY A 203 -26.90 -34.62 -17.64
N HIS A 204 -27.13 -33.65 -16.77
CA HIS A 204 -28.38 -33.56 -15.99
C HIS A 204 -29.23 -32.35 -16.34
N VAL A 205 -28.71 -31.45 -17.19
CA VAL A 205 -29.40 -30.23 -17.63
C VAL A 205 -30.51 -30.56 -18.62
N LEU A 206 -31.75 -30.26 -18.24
CA LEU A 206 -32.96 -30.39 -19.07
C LEU A 206 -33.26 -29.13 -19.87
N ALA A 207 -33.00 -27.95 -19.30
CA ALA A 207 -33.20 -26.65 -19.93
C ALA A 207 -32.29 -25.61 -19.28
N SER A 208 -31.97 -24.55 -20.02
CA SER A 208 -31.20 -23.42 -19.51
C SER A 208 -31.78 -22.10 -20.01
N GLY A 209 -31.56 -21.02 -19.27
CA GLY A 209 -31.86 -19.66 -19.70
C GLY A 209 -30.82 -18.69 -19.21
N ASP A 210 -30.75 -17.53 -19.84
CA ASP A 210 -29.75 -16.51 -19.54
C ASP A 210 -30.40 -15.12 -19.51
N LEU A 211 -29.89 -14.28 -18.62
CA LEU A 211 -30.21 -12.86 -18.52
C LEU A 211 -28.90 -12.09 -18.48
N VAL A 212 -28.65 -11.30 -19.54
CA VAL A 212 -27.49 -10.43 -19.61
C VAL A 212 -27.86 -9.08 -19.02
N GLY A 213 -27.14 -8.68 -17.97
CA GLY A 213 -27.11 -7.32 -17.46
C GLY A 213 -25.75 -6.72 -17.70
N TYR A 214 -25.67 -5.40 -17.72
CA TYR A 214 -24.40 -4.69 -17.85
C TYR A 214 -24.07 -3.89 -16.60
N ALA A 215 -22.81 -3.91 -16.18
CA ALA A 215 -22.30 -2.96 -15.21
C ALA A 215 -21.16 -2.17 -15.83
N ALA A 216 -21.02 -0.93 -15.39
CA ALA A 216 -19.83 -0.13 -15.64
C ALA A 216 -19.51 0.54 -14.32
N LYS A 217 -18.21 0.73 -14.04
CA LYS A 217 -17.80 1.65 -13.00
C LYS A 217 -18.48 2.99 -13.27
N PRO A 218 -19.22 3.57 -12.30
CA PRO A 218 -19.90 4.84 -12.53
C PRO A 218 -18.87 5.83 -13.05
N ALA A 219 -19.12 6.38 -14.23
CA ALA A 219 -18.27 7.40 -14.81
C ALA A 219 -18.14 8.51 -13.76
N MET A 220 -16.91 8.89 -13.41
CA MET A 220 -16.73 10.22 -12.82
C MET A 220 -17.38 11.17 -13.82
N ALA A 221 -18.46 11.82 -13.42
CA ALA A 221 -19.18 12.77 -14.27
C ALA A 221 -18.12 13.64 -14.97
N ALA A 222 -18.24 13.79 -16.30
CA ALA A 222 -17.30 14.56 -17.11
C ALA A 222 -16.90 15.81 -16.32
N ALA A 223 -15.61 15.89 -15.95
CA ALA A 223 -15.15 16.70 -14.83
C ALA A 223 -15.65 18.15 -14.95
N GLN A 224 -16.77 18.44 -14.28
CA GLN A 224 -17.19 19.81 -14.06
C GLN A 224 -16.16 20.38 -13.10
N THR A 225 -15.44 21.41 -13.54
CA THR A 225 -14.50 22.14 -12.69
C THR A 225 -15.19 22.54 -11.39
N THR A 226 -14.56 22.28 -10.24
CA THR A 226 -15.11 22.71 -8.95
C THR A 226 -15.00 24.23 -8.85
N GLY A 227 -16.15 24.90 -8.90
CA GLY A 227 -16.28 26.32 -8.56
C GLY A 227 -15.32 27.27 -9.28
N LYS A 228 -15.09 28.43 -8.67
CA LYS A 228 -14.14 29.43 -9.17
C LYS A 228 -12.70 28.96 -8.90
N PRO A 229 -11.73 29.19 -9.81
CA PRO A 229 -10.33 28.91 -9.55
C PRO A 229 -9.83 29.54 -8.24
N ILE A 230 -9.00 28.81 -7.49
CA ILE A 230 -8.40 29.29 -6.24
C ILE A 230 -6.99 29.83 -6.50
N ARG A 231 -6.61 30.86 -5.75
CA ARG A 231 -5.29 31.49 -5.83
C ARG A 231 -4.34 30.83 -4.83
N VAL A 232 -3.20 30.36 -5.33
CA VAL A 232 -2.02 29.97 -4.55
C VAL A 232 -0.85 30.91 -4.90
N GLU A 233 0.27 30.82 -4.19
CA GLU A 233 1.43 31.70 -4.36
C GLU A 233 1.98 31.75 -5.79
N THR A 234 1.85 30.64 -6.53
CA THR A 234 2.37 30.48 -7.89
C THR A 234 1.36 30.73 -9.02
N GLY A 235 0.07 30.90 -8.72
CA GLY A 235 -0.94 31.16 -9.75
C GLY A 235 -2.36 30.76 -9.35
N LEU A 236 -3.24 30.67 -10.35
CA LEU A 236 -4.60 30.16 -10.17
C LEU A 236 -4.64 28.66 -10.48
N ILE A 237 -5.42 27.89 -9.70
CA ILE A 237 -5.68 26.48 -9.96
C ILE A 237 -7.17 26.16 -9.96
N SER A 238 -7.56 25.15 -10.72
CA SER A 238 -8.90 24.56 -10.71
C SER A 238 -8.82 23.08 -10.34
N GLY A 239 -9.77 22.61 -9.54
CA GLY A 239 -9.88 21.21 -9.13
C GLY A 239 -11.04 20.50 -9.81
N ILE A 240 -11.30 19.29 -9.34
CA ILE A 240 -12.40 18.42 -9.77
C ILE A 240 -13.21 17.95 -8.56
N PRO A 241 -14.47 17.54 -8.75
CA PRO A 241 -15.21 16.86 -7.70
C PRO A 241 -14.55 15.52 -7.37
N GLY A 242 -14.64 15.12 -6.10
CA GLY A 242 -14.33 13.76 -5.66
C GLY A 242 -15.35 12.75 -6.16
N ARG A 243 -15.25 11.51 -5.68
CA ARG A 243 -16.30 10.50 -5.88
C ARG A 243 -17.62 10.98 -5.24
N ASP A 244 -17.51 11.64 -4.09
CA ASP A 244 -18.53 12.46 -3.48
C ASP A 244 -18.45 13.91 -3.99
N PRO A 245 -19.51 14.44 -4.64
CA PRO A 245 -19.52 15.79 -5.17
C PRO A 245 -19.36 16.91 -4.13
N SER A 246 -19.53 16.61 -2.83
CA SER A 246 -19.27 17.56 -1.74
C SER A 246 -17.76 17.78 -1.47
N ILE A 247 -16.90 16.93 -2.01
CA ILE A 247 -15.45 17.02 -1.86
C ILE A 247 -14.84 17.61 -3.12
N SER A 248 -14.00 18.64 -2.95
CA SER A 248 -13.13 19.15 -4.00
C SER A 248 -11.75 18.52 -3.89
N VAL A 249 -11.21 18.10 -5.04
CA VAL A 249 -9.91 17.44 -5.16
C VAL A 249 -9.02 18.23 -6.12
N TYR A 250 -7.78 18.48 -5.70
CA TYR A 250 -6.76 19.15 -6.49
C TYR A 250 -5.52 18.25 -6.52
N LYS A 251 -5.04 17.88 -7.70
CA LYS A 251 -3.95 16.91 -7.89
C LYS A 251 -2.79 17.52 -8.67
N GLY A 252 -1.58 17.07 -8.38
CA GLY A 252 -0.38 17.44 -9.14
C GLY A 252 0.02 18.91 -9.04
N ILE A 253 -0.19 19.54 -7.88
CA ILE A 253 0.21 20.94 -7.63
C ILE A 253 1.71 20.99 -7.33
N PRO A 254 2.54 21.71 -8.09
CA PRO A 254 3.96 21.86 -7.79
C PRO A 254 4.18 22.67 -6.51
N TYR A 255 4.91 22.12 -5.55
CA TYR A 255 5.29 22.85 -4.32
C TYR A 255 6.75 23.32 -4.32
N ALA A 256 7.56 22.83 -5.27
CA ALA A 256 8.93 23.25 -5.51
C ALA A 256 9.24 23.28 -7.02
N ALA A 257 10.34 23.91 -7.41
CA ALA A 257 10.83 23.81 -8.78
C ALA A 257 11.33 22.38 -9.09
N PRO A 258 11.27 21.94 -10.36
CA PRO A 258 11.76 20.62 -10.75
C PRO A 258 13.24 20.43 -10.37
N PRO A 259 13.60 19.38 -9.59
CA PRO A 259 14.97 19.15 -9.12
C PRO A 259 15.87 18.51 -10.20
N VAL A 260 15.86 19.06 -11.41
CA VAL A 260 16.57 18.55 -12.58
C VAL A 260 17.89 19.30 -12.84
N GLY A 261 18.80 18.66 -13.58
CA GLY A 261 20.05 19.28 -14.02
C GLY A 261 20.86 19.87 -12.85
N PRO A 262 21.17 21.19 -12.83
CA PRO A 262 21.88 21.82 -11.72
C PRO A 262 21.17 21.75 -10.36
N LEU A 263 19.85 21.53 -10.34
CA LEU A 263 19.05 21.40 -9.11
C LEU A 263 19.02 19.96 -8.57
N ARG A 264 19.55 18.99 -9.31
CA ARG A 264 19.70 17.61 -8.82
C ARG A 264 20.64 17.60 -7.61
N TRP A 265 20.19 16.91 -6.55
CA TRP A 265 20.84 16.86 -5.23
C TRP A 265 21.09 18.25 -4.61
N ARG A 266 20.11 19.14 -4.75
CA ARG A 266 20.04 20.39 -3.97
C ARG A 266 18.77 20.43 -3.12
N ALA A 267 18.77 21.30 -2.13
CA ALA A 267 17.55 21.67 -1.42
C ALA A 267 16.48 22.17 -2.43
N PRO A 268 15.19 21.92 -2.18
CA PRO A 268 14.11 22.38 -3.05
C PRO A 268 14.19 23.88 -3.32
N ALA A 269 14.20 24.24 -4.59
CA ALA A 269 14.07 25.64 -4.98
C ALA A 269 12.59 26.05 -5.00
N ALA A 270 12.34 27.36 -4.89
CA ALA A 270 10.99 27.91 -4.90
C ALA A 270 10.20 27.45 -6.15
N PRO A 271 8.90 27.13 -6.02
CA PRO A 271 8.09 26.68 -7.15
C PRO A 271 7.96 27.76 -8.22
N LEU A 272 7.92 27.33 -9.48
CA LEU A 272 7.80 28.24 -10.62
C LEU A 272 6.36 28.76 -10.75
N ALA A 273 6.20 30.07 -10.86
CA ALA A 273 4.90 30.68 -11.13
C ALA A 273 4.44 30.41 -12.58
N TRP A 274 3.13 30.35 -12.79
CA TRP A 274 2.52 30.20 -14.12
C TRP A 274 1.49 31.30 -14.38
N GLN A 275 1.17 31.50 -15.66
CA GLN A 275 0.09 32.38 -16.12
C GLN A 275 -1.18 31.58 -16.39
N GLY A 276 -2.34 32.22 -16.20
CA GLY A 276 -3.64 31.57 -16.38
C GLY A 276 -4.03 30.61 -15.24
N VAL A 277 -4.99 29.72 -15.53
CA VAL A 277 -5.50 28.72 -14.58
C VAL A 277 -4.88 27.36 -14.90
N ARG A 278 -4.15 26.79 -13.94
CA ARG A 278 -3.65 25.41 -14.04
C ARG A 278 -4.76 24.43 -13.66
N LYS A 279 -4.93 23.39 -14.47
CA LYS A 279 -5.84 22.29 -14.15
C LYS A 279 -5.14 21.31 -13.21
N ALA A 280 -5.69 21.12 -12.02
CA ALA A 280 -5.16 20.23 -10.99
C ALA A 280 -6.07 18.99 -10.86
N ASP A 281 -6.26 18.26 -11.96
CA ASP A 281 -7.19 17.13 -12.06
C ASP A 281 -6.50 15.76 -12.20
N ALA A 282 -5.18 15.75 -12.39
CA ALA A 282 -4.36 14.55 -12.52
C ALA A 282 -3.20 14.55 -11.52
N PHE A 283 -2.85 13.36 -11.03
CA PHE A 283 -1.68 13.18 -10.18
C PHE A 283 -0.40 13.51 -10.97
N GLY A 284 0.58 14.11 -10.28
CA GLY A 284 1.92 14.27 -10.82
C GLY A 284 2.64 12.93 -10.97
N PRO A 285 3.71 12.86 -11.79
CA PRO A 285 4.50 11.64 -11.93
C PRO A 285 5.16 11.26 -10.59
N ALA A 286 5.35 9.97 -10.35
CA ALA A 286 6.13 9.50 -9.21
C ALA A 286 7.60 9.92 -9.36
N CYS A 287 8.30 10.12 -8.25
CA CYS A 287 9.74 10.36 -8.30
C CYS A 287 10.47 9.12 -8.82
N PRO A 288 11.62 9.28 -9.51
CA PRO A 288 12.29 8.15 -10.13
C PRO A 288 12.74 7.12 -9.10
N GLN A 289 12.40 5.87 -9.35
CA GLN A 289 12.60 4.75 -8.45
C GLN A 289 12.63 3.44 -9.24
N PRO A 290 13.33 2.40 -8.76
CA PRO A 290 13.28 1.09 -9.38
C PRO A 290 11.83 0.63 -9.55
N GLY A 291 11.44 0.22 -10.76
CA GLY A 291 10.08 -0.21 -11.06
C GLY A 291 9.70 -1.44 -10.23
N GLY A 292 8.91 -1.24 -9.17
CA GLY A 292 8.31 -2.28 -8.33
C GLY A 292 6.81 -2.06 -8.16
N ASP A 293 6.17 -2.79 -7.24
CA ASP A 293 4.73 -2.64 -6.97
C ASP A 293 4.33 -1.19 -6.60
N MET A 294 5.22 -0.45 -5.91
CA MET A 294 4.95 0.88 -5.35
C MET A 294 4.74 2.02 -6.36
N ALA A 295 5.19 1.84 -7.61
CA ALA A 295 4.97 2.79 -8.70
C ALA A 295 4.62 2.06 -10.02
N ARG A 296 4.11 0.83 -9.92
CA ARG A 296 3.79 0.00 -11.09
C ARG A 296 2.74 0.71 -11.95
N GLY A 297 3.04 0.85 -13.24
CA GLY A 297 2.15 1.47 -14.22
C GLY A 297 2.05 2.99 -14.13
N MET A 298 2.82 3.64 -13.25
CA MET A 298 2.85 5.10 -13.14
C MET A 298 4.00 5.72 -13.95
N ALA A 299 3.75 6.90 -14.51
CA ALA A 299 4.80 7.72 -15.10
C ALA A 299 5.78 8.18 -14.01
N GLN A 300 7.08 8.15 -14.33
CA GLN A 300 8.14 8.63 -13.46
C GLN A 300 8.88 9.80 -14.10
N SER A 301 9.24 10.81 -13.31
CA SER A 301 9.99 11.98 -13.74
C SER A 301 10.75 12.58 -12.56
N GLU A 302 11.92 13.16 -12.80
CA GLU A 302 12.58 13.98 -11.77
C GLU A 302 11.76 15.24 -11.44
N ASP A 303 10.94 15.73 -12.36
CA ASP A 303 9.90 16.74 -12.09
C ASP A 303 8.71 16.09 -11.37
N CYS A 304 8.92 15.68 -10.12
CA CYS A 304 7.95 14.95 -9.31
C CYS A 304 7.47 15.69 -8.06
N LEU A 305 8.06 16.85 -7.70
CA LEU A 305 7.79 17.57 -6.44
C LEU A 305 6.42 18.26 -6.45
N THR A 306 5.39 17.42 -6.37
CA THR A 306 3.98 17.78 -6.44
C THR A 306 3.21 17.26 -5.24
N LEU A 307 2.11 17.92 -4.92
CA LEU A 307 1.17 17.53 -3.86
C LEU A 307 -0.28 17.54 -4.36
N ASN A 308 -1.15 16.92 -3.58
CA ASN A 308 -2.57 16.77 -3.83
C ASN A 308 -3.35 17.21 -2.59
N VAL A 309 -4.56 17.75 -2.77
CA VAL A 309 -5.41 18.27 -1.69
C VAL A 309 -6.84 17.78 -1.85
N TRP A 310 -7.42 17.24 -0.78
CA TRP A 310 -8.85 16.94 -0.66
C TRP A 310 -9.46 17.84 0.41
N THR A 311 -10.58 18.48 0.09
CA THR A 311 -11.28 19.37 1.03
C THR A 311 -12.78 19.38 0.80
N ALA A 312 -13.55 19.41 1.88
CA ALA A 312 -14.99 19.67 1.87
C ALA A 312 -15.32 21.15 2.11
N ALA A 313 -14.31 22.02 2.24
CA ALA A 313 -14.53 23.46 2.35
C ALA A 313 -14.89 24.03 0.98
N ALA A 314 -15.81 25.00 0.96
CA ALA A 314 -16.07 25.73 -0.26
C ALA A 314 -14.84 26.59 -0.64
N PRO A 315 -14.53 26.75 -1.95
CA PRO A 315 -13.40 27.57 -2.38
C PRO A 315 -13.43 28.97 -1.78
N SER A 316 -12.32 29.38 -1.14
CA SER A 316 -12.18 30.70 -0.51
C SER A 316 -13.26 31.03 0.55
N SER A 317 -13.88 30.03 1.19
CA SER A 317 -14.94 30.25 2.19
C SER A 317 -14.47 30.92 3.48
N GLY A 318 -13.15 31.01 3.70
CA GLY A 318 -12.56 31.49 4.95
C GLY A 318 -12.65 30.48 6.10
N GLU A 319 -13.11 29.27 5.84
CA GLU A 319 -13.06 28.15 6.79
C GLU A 319 -11.61 27.87 7.23
N LYS A 320 -11.47 27.37 8.46
CA LYS A 320 -10.17 27.06 9.09
C LYS A 320 -10.17 25.61 9.57
N ARG A 321 -10.25 24.68 8.62
CA ARG A 321 -10.30 23.23 8.89
C ARG A 321 -8.91 22.71 9.27
N PRO A 322 -8.78 21.81 10.25
CA PRO A 322 -7.53 21.14 10.55
C PRO A 322 -6.95 20.41 9.34
N VAL A 323 -5.62 20.38 9.22
CA VAL A 323 -4.91 19.88 8.03
C VAL A 323 -4.12 18.64 8.39
N TYR A 324 -4.28 17.57 7.61
CA TYR A 324 -3.48 16.35 7.68
C TYR A 324 -2.57 16.26 6.47
N VAL A 325 -1.26 16.20 6.69
CA VAL A 325 -0.25 16.07 5.63
C VAL A 325 0.36 14.68 5.71
N TRP A 326 0.14 13.88 4.69
CA TRP A 326 0.56 12.49 4.58
C TRP A 326 1.87 12.34 3.81
N ILE A 327 2.83 11.65 4.44
CA ILE A 327 4.13 11.29 3.88
C ILE A 327 4.13 9.76 3.69
N TYR A 328 4.27 9.30 2.46
CA TYR A 328 4.18 7.86 2.13
C TYR A 328 5.46 7.09 2.52
N GLY A 329 5.30 5.78 2.72
CA GLY A 329 6.35 4.83 3.04
C GLY A 329 7.22 4.40 1.85
N GLY A 330 7.69 3.15 1.86
CA GLY A 330 8.50 2.61 0.75
C GLY A 330 10.01 2.63 0.97
N GLY A 331 10.45 2.58 2.24
CA GLY A 331 11.86 2.37 2.59
C GLY A 331 12.80 3.50 2.17
N PHE A 332 12.27 4.70 1.90
CA PHE A 332 12.98 5.80 1.26
C PHE A 332 13.51 5.49 -0.14
N ILE A 333 13.13 4.37 -0.75
CA ILE A 333 13.61 3.94 -2.09
C ILE A 333 12.50 3.96 -3.15
N GLY A 334 11.24 4.09 -2.74
CA GLY A 334 10.08 4.12 -3.62
C GLY A 334 8.81 4.59 -2.92
N GLY A 335 7.70 4.58 -3.65
CA GLY A 335 6.39 5.09 -3.24
C GLY A 335 5.98 6.36 -3.99
N THR A 336 4.74 6.80 -3.75
CA THR A 336 4.16 7.99 -4.38
C THR A 336 2.94 8.49 -3.62
N GLY A 337 2.75 9.81 -3.53
CA GLY A 337 1.55 10.45 -2.98
C GLY A 337 0.26 10.23 -3.78
N ALA A 338 0.31 9.44 -4.86
CA ALA A 338 -0.83 9.12 -5.72
C ALA A 338 -1.47 7.73 -5.43
N SER A 339 -1.01 7.00 -4.40
CA SER A 339 -1.57 5.67 -4.08
C SER A 339 -3.06 5.77 -3.68
N PRO A 340 -3.92 4.86 -4.18
CA PRO A 340 -5.32 4.80 -3.76
C PRO A 340 -5.50 4.44 -2.27
N GLU A 341 -4.53 3.76 -1.65
CA GLU A 341 -4.61 3.34 -0.24
C GLU A 341 -4.79 4.50 0.74
N PHE A 342 -4.37 5.70 0.35
CA PHE A 342 -4.50 6.92 1.15
C PHE A 342 -5.19 8.04 0.35
N ASP A 343 -6.18 7.67 -0.47
CA ASP A 343 -7.11 8.64 -1.02
C ASP A 343 -7.77 9.44 0.12
N GLY A 344 -7.63 10.77 0.07
CA GLY A 344 -7.99 11.65 1.18
C GLY A 344 -9.50 11.89 1.36
N GLU A 345 -10.36 11.34 0.52
CA GLU A 345 -11.78 11.68 0.51
C GLU A 345 -12.52 11.26 1.78
N GLY A 346 -12.25 10.06 2.30
CA GLY A 346 -12.91 9.53 3.51
C GLY A 346 -12.65 10.41 4.74
N LEU A 347 -11.41 10.84 4.93
CA LEU A 347 -11.02 11.79 5.96
C LEU A 347 -11.55 13.21 5.69
N ALA A 348 -11.58 13.66 4.43
CA ALA A 348 -12.12 14.98 4.09
C ALA A 348 -13.61 15.13 4.45
N LYS A 349 -14.40 14.06 4.27
CA LYS A 349 -15.81 13.99 4.74
C LYS A 349 -15.94 14.15 6.25
N LYS A 350 -14.92 13.77 7.02
CA LYS A 350 -14.87 13.98 8.47
C LYS A 350 -14.44 15.40 8.86
N GLY A 351 -14.31 16.32 7.91
CA GLY A 351 -14.14 17.75 8.19
C GLY A 351 -12.69 18.22 8.33
N ILE A 352 -11.73 17.47 7.78
CA ILE A 352 -10.32 17.87 7.73
C ILE A 352 -9.86 18.08 6.28
N VAL A 353 -8.82 18.87 6.08
CA VAL A 353 -8.16 18.99 4.77
C VAL A 353 -7.05 17.95 4.72
N VAL A 354 -7.00 17.14 3.67
CA VAL A 354 -5.96 16.12 3.51
C VAL A 354 -5.02 16.53 2.40
N VAL A 355 -3.72 16.43 2.65
CA VAL A 355 -2.64 16.70 1.69
C VAL A 355 -1.79 15.45 1.56
N THR A 356 -1.57 14.96 0.34
CA THR A 356 -0.55 13.94 0.04
C THR A 356 0.52 14.56 -0.83
N LEU A 357 1.76 14.10 -0.75
CA LEU A 357 2.87 14.65 -1.55
C LEU A 357 3.77 13.56 -2.12
N ASN A 358 4.54 13.92 -3.16
CA ASN A 358 5.72 13.21 -3.61
C ASN A 358 6.98 13.82 -2.99
N TYR A 359 7.98 13.01 -2.60
CA TYR A 359 9.32 13.46 -2.19
C TYR A 359 10.38 12.61 -2.89
N ARG A 360 11.60 13.14 -3.10
CA ARG A 360 12.67 12.38 -3.76
C ARG A 360 13.08 11.18 -2.92
N VAL A 361 13.20 10.03 -3.58
CA VAL A 361 13.56 8.74 -2.99
C VAL A 361 14.89 8.22 -3.57
N GLY A 362 15.42 7.18 -2.94
CA GLY A 362 16.59 6.45 -3.37
C GLY A 362 17.82 7.34 -3.47
N VAL A 363 18.68 7.04 -4.46
CA VAL A 363 19.86 7.87 -4.75
C VAL A 363 19.53 9.35 -5.00
N LEU A 364 18.37 9.66 -5.58
CA LEU A 364 17.98 11.05 -5.87
C LEU A 364 17.58 11.81 -4.60
N GLY A 365 17.04 11.10 -3.60
CA GLY A 365 16.67 11.65 -2.30
C GLY A 365 17.80 11.69 -1.28
N PHE A 366 18.76 10.75 -1.36
CA PHE A 366 19.67 10.47 -0.24
C PHE A 366 21.15 10.21 -0.58
N LEU A 367 21.60 10.58 -1.79
CA LEU A 367 23.04 10.53 -2.11
C LEU A 367 23.83 11.57 -1.30
N SER A 368 24.96 11.16 -0.71
CA SER A 368 25.94 12.07 -0.10
C SER A 368 27.30 11.86 -0.76
N THR A 369 28.00 12.96 -1.06
CA THR A 369 29.42 12.94 -1.45
C THR A 369 30.12 14.13 -0.83
N PRO A 370 31.45 14.11 -0.65
CA PRO A 370 32.18 15.28 -0.13
C PRO A 370 31.97 16.55 -0.97
N GLU A 371 31.79 16.40 -2.29
CA GLU A 371 31.48 17.52 -3.20
C GLU A 371 30.08 18.10 -2.94
N LEU A 372 29.07 17.24 -2.75
CA LEU A 372 27.70 17.66 -2.39
C LEU A 372 27.67 18.35 -1.03
N SER A 373 28.36 17.81 -0.03
CA SER A 373 28.45 18.41 1.31
C SER A 373 29.10 19.79 1.26
N ARG A 374 30.15 19.96 0.45
CA ARG A 374 30.80 21.27 0.24
C ARG A 374 29.89 22.25 -0.50
N GLU A 375 29.21 21.79 -1.56
CA GLU A 375 28.31 22.62 -2.37
C GLU A 375 27.11 23.14 -1.56
N SER A 376 26.64 22.38 -0.57
CA SER A 376 25.51 22.76 0.28
C SER A 376 25.72 24.07 1.05
N GLY A 377 26.97 24.46 1.32
CA GLY A 377 27.30 25.56 2.24
C GLY A 377 27.10 25.24 3.72
N HIS A 378 26.64 24.03 4.05
CA HIS A 378 26.38 23.57 5.42
C HIS A 378 27.33 22.45 5.86
N GLY A 379 28.20 21.97 4.97
CA GLY A 379 29.01 20.78 5.23
C GLY A 379 28.18 19.51 5.37
N ALA A 380 26.99 19.46 4.74
CA ALA A 380 25.99 18.41 4.91
C ALA A 380 25.38 18.00 3.56
N SER A 381 25.03 16.72 3.39
CA SER A 381 24.34 16.20 2.19
C SER A 381 23.57 14.91 2.49
N GLY A 382 22.65 14.52 1.60
CA GLY A 382 21.93 13.24 1.66
C GLY A 382 20.54 13.26 2.30
N ASN A 383 19.99 14.42 2.65
CA ASN A 383 18.63 14.54 3.21
C ASN A 383 17.68 15.30 2.26
N TYR A 384 17.85 15.15 0.95
CA TYR A 384 17.04 15.89 -0.03
C TYR A 384 15.55 15.50 0.04
N GLY A 385 15.24 14.22 0.27
CA GLY A 385 13.86 13.78 0.48
C GLY A 385 13.21 14.41 1.73
N LEU A 386 13.95 14.55 2.84
CA LEU A 386 13.44 15.23 4.04
C LEU A 386 13.31 16.75 3.82
N LEU A 387 14.19 17.35 3.03
CA LEU A 387 14.08 18.75 2.62
C LEU A 387 12.85 18.98 1.71
N ASP A 388 12.50 18.00 0.87
CA ASP A 388 11.26 18.00 0.08
C ASP A 388 10.03 18.00 0.99
N ASP A 389 9.99 17.13 2.00
CA ASP A 389 8.92 17.10 3.01
C ASP A 389 8.78 18.47 3.71
N ILE A 390 9.90 19.08 4.12
CA ILE A 390 9.92 20.43 4.73
C ILE A 390 9.39 21.49 3.76
N ALA A 391 9.79 21.45 2.49
CA ALA A 391 9.34 22.41 1.48
C ALA A 391 7.82 22.29 1.22
N ALA A 392 7.28 21.08 1.19
CA ALA A 392 5.84 20.84 1.08
C ALA A 392 5.09 21.39 2.30
N LEU A 393 5.61 21.20 3.53
CA LEU A 393 5.01 21.78 4.73
C LEU A 393 5.06 23.31 4.72
N GLN A 394 6.15 23.91 4.24
CA GLN A 394 6.24 25.35 4.06
C GLN A 394 5.23 25.86 3.00
N TRP A 395 5.01 25.10 1.93
CA TRP A 395 3.95 25.39 0.96
C TRP A 395 2.56 25.32 1.62
N VAL A 396 2.29 24.31 2.45
CA VAL A 396 1.05 24.18 3.22
C VAL A 396 0.83 25.41 4.09
N GLN A 397 1.86 25.85 4.83
CA GLN A 397 1.79 27.05 5.67
C GLN A 397 1.38 28.31 4.88
N ARG A 398 1.88 28.46 3.65
CA ARG A 398 1.60 29.65 2.81
C ARG A 398 0.27 29.57 2.05
N ASN A 399 -0.21 28.37 1.71
CA ASN A 399 -1.26 28.20 0.70
C ASN A 399 -2.53 27.52 1.20
N ILE A 400 -2.49 26.73 2.27
CA ILE A 400 -3.61 25.83 2.61
C ILE A 400 -4.90 26.56 3.01
N ALA A 401 -4.79 27.83 3.45
CA ALA A 401 -5.94 28.69 3.72
C ALA A 401 -6.82 28.92 2.48
N ALA A 402 -6.25 28.90 1.27
CA ALA A 402 -7.03 29.00 0.03
C ALA A 402 -7.95 27.80 -0.19
N PHE A 403 -7.64 26.66 0.44
CA PHE A 403 -8.41 25.41 0.40
C PHE A 403 -9.32 25.25 1.63
N GLY A 404 -9.46 26.30 2.45
CA GLY A 404 -10.21 26.28 3.71
C GLY A 404 -9.49 25.58 4.86
N GLY A 405 -8.18 25.35 4.75
CA GLY A 405 -7.36 24.76 5.81
C GLY A 405 -6.77 25.79 6.77
N ASP A 406 -6.51 25.37 8.01
CA ASP A 406 -5.87 26.17 9.05
C ASP A 406 -4.37 25.84 9.14
N PRO A 407 -3.46 26.74 8.69
CA PRO A 407 -2.02 26.50 8.77
C PRO A 407 -1.50 26.35 10.21
N ALA A 408 -2.25 26.83 11.22
CA ALA A 408 -1.90 26.65 12.62
C ALA A 408 -2.30 25.26 13.18
N LYS A 409 -3.08 24.46 12.43
CA LYS A 409 -3.57 23.14 12.84
C LYS A 409 -3.11 22.01 11.91
N VAL A 410 -1.84 22.05 11.52
CA VAL A 410 -1.21 21.01 10.71
C VAL A 410 -0.77 19.83 11.57
N THR A 411 -1.20 18.63 11.17
CA THR A 411 -0.74 17.33 11.68
C THR A 411 -0.03 16.60 10.55
N ILE A 412 1.18 16.10 10.78
CA ILE A 412 1.87 15.23 9.81
C ILE A 412 1.58 13.77 10.14
N GLY A 413 1.45 12.94 9.12
CA GLY A 413 1.27 11.51 9.25
C GLY A 413 2.10 10.76 8.24
N GLY A 414 2.44 9.51 8.53
CA GLY A 414 3.09 8.65 7.57
C GLY A 414 3.18 7.23 8.07
N GLN A 415 3.48 6.32 7.14
CA GLN A 415 3.68 4.89 7.40
C GLN A 415 5.09 4.45 6.99
N SER A 416 5.72 3.55 7.74
CA SER A 416 7.05 3.00 7.42
C SER A 416 8.12 4.09 7.28
N ALA A 417 8.77 4.22 6.12
CA ALA A 417 9.70 5.32 5.84
C ALA A 417 9.05 6.71 6.00
N GLY A 418 7.77 6.87 5.65
CA GLY A 418 7.03 8.10 5.87
C GLY A 418 6.80 8.39 7.36
N ALA A 419 6.58 7.35 8.17
CA ALA A 419 6.58 7.47 9.62
C ALA A 419 7.97 7.81 10.17
N GLY A 420 9.02 7.29 9.51
CA GLY A 420 10.40 7.74 9.69
C GLY A 420 10.57 9.23 9.41
N SER A 421 10.05 9.76 8.30
CA SER A 421 10.01 11.20 8.02
C SER A 421 9.31 11.95 9.15
N VAL A 422 8.16 11.49 9.66
CA VAL A 422 7.48 12.11 10.81
C VAL A 422 8.40 12.18 12.03
N GLY A 423 9.15 11.11 12.32
CA GLY A 423 10.18 11.08 13.36
C GLY A 423 11.32 12.06 13.11
N PHE A 424 11.94 12.03 11.93
CA PHE A 424 13.07 12.89 11.55
C PHE A 424 12.69 14.37 11.53
N LEU A 425 11.52 14.73 11.00
CA LEU A 425 11.00 16.10 11.02
C LEU A 425 10.71 16.57 12.45
N SER A 426 10.27 15.66 13.33
CA SER A 426 10.13 15.96 14.76
C SER A 426 11.46 16.24 15.44
N MET A 427 12.58 15.79 14.89
CA MET A 427 13.94 16.05 15.41
C MET A 427 14.66 17.18 14.66
N SER A 428 14.14 17.60 13.51
CA SER A 428 14.76 18.64 12.69
C SER A 428 14.39 20.05 13.20
N PRO A 429 15.38 20.93 13.45
CA PRO A 429 15.10 22.33 13.75
C PRO A 429 14.48 23.06 12.56
N LEU A 430 14.71 22.60 11.33
CA LEU A 430 14.17 23.21 10.11
C LEU A 430 12.65 23.02 9.96
N ALA A 431 12.08 22.02 10.63
CA ALA A 431 10.64 21.75 10.61
C ALA A 431 9.90 22.39 11.80
N LYS A 432 10.60 23.09 12.69
CA LYS A 432 10.02 23.70 13.90
C LYS A 432 8.92 24.68 13.54
N GLY A 433 7.74 24.48 14.11
CA GLY A 433 6.57 25.35 13.92
C GLY A 433 5.76 25.06 12.66
N LEU A 434 6.15 24.08 11.83
CA LEU A 434 5.40 23.72 10.62
C LEU A 434 4.21 22.77 10.90
N PHE A 435 4.20 22.11 12.05
CA PHE A 435 3.16 21.18 12.48
C PHE A 435 3.05 21.15 14.01
N ARG A 436 1.90 20.69 14.52
CA ARG A 436 1.59 20.63 15.97
C ARG A 436 1.37 19.21 16.49
N ALA A 437 1.22 18.23 15.59
CA ALA A 437 1.01 16.83 15.94
C ALA A 437 1.61 15.91 14.86
N GLY A 438 1.99 14.69 15.27
CA GLY A 438 2.50 13.63 14.40
C GLY A 438 1.75 12.31 14.59
N ILE A 439 1.53 11.57 13.49
CA ILE A 439 1.04 10.18 13.51
C ILE A 439 2.07 9.32 12.78
N ALA A 440 2.70 8.38 13.48
CA ALA A 440 3.77 7.55 12.95
C ALA A 440 3.36 6.07 12.96
N GLU A 441 2.97 5.57 11.80
CA GLU A 441 2.44 4.23 11.58
C GLU A 441 3.60 3.27 11.22
N SER A 442 3.79 2.21 12.01
CA SER A 442 4.95 1.30 11.92
C SER A 442 6.31 1.99 12.19
N HIS A 443 6.35 2.93 13.14
CA HIS A 443 7.56 3.64 13.60
C HIS A 443 7.51 3.92 15.13
N ALA A 444 8.51 4.65 15.64
CA ALA A 444 8.74 5.04 17.02
C ALA A 444 9.19 3.86 17.88
N ARG A 445 10.48 3.54 17.78
CA ARG A 445 11.14 2.45 18.52
C ARG A 445 12.19 2.98 19.47
N TYR A 446 12.45 2.23 20.53
CA TYR A 446 13.44 2.59 21.52
C TYR A 446 14.83 2.62 20.85
N PRO A 447 15.67 3.65 21.04
CA PRO A 447 16.96 3.75 20.36
C PRO A 447 17.88 2.54 20.56
N ARG A 448 17.72 1.78 21.65
CA ARG A 448 18.52 0.57 21.91
C ARG A 448 17.92 -0.71 21.32
N ASP A 449 16.79 -0.62 20.62
CA ASP A 449 16.24 -1.73 19.84
C ASP A 449 17.07 -1.93 18.57
N THR A 450 17.69 -3.10 18.43
CA THR A 450 18.56 -3.42 17.29
C THR A 450 17.79 -3.49 15.97
N GLU A 451 16.47 -3.66 16.00
CA GLU A 451 15.65 -3.65 14.78
C GLU A 451 15.61 -2.24 14.14
N LEU A 452 15.73 -1.17 14.94
CA LEU A 452 15.76 0.22 14.44
C LEU A 452 16.91 0.44 13.43
N ARG A 453 17.95 -0.40 13.48
CA ARG A 453 19.12 -0.34 12.60
C ARG A 453 18.85 -0.77 11.16
N TYR A 454 17.87 -1.62 10.90
CA TYR A 454 17.55 -2.09 9.54
C TYR A 454 16.16 -1.72 9.05
N LEU A 455 15.21 -1.43 9.95
CA LEU A 455 13.89 -0.99 9.57
C LEU A 455 13.98 0.27 8.69
N SER A 456 12.92 0.56 7.95
CA SER A 456 12.78 1.69 7.04
C SER A 456 12.87 3.08 7.69
N VAL A 457 13.28 3.14 8.96
CA VAL A 457 13.39 4.32 9.82
C VAL A 457 14.84 4.50 10.35
N SER A 458 15.75 3.63 9.90
CA SER A 458 17.19 3.67 10.16
C SER A 458 17.83 4.92 9.55
N TRP A 459 18.93 5.36 10.13
CA TRP A 459 19.75 6.47 9.65
C TRP A 459 21.20 6.01 9.40
N ARG A 460 22.04 6.91 8.87
CA ARG A 460 23.50 6.71 8.74
C ARG A 460 24.29 7.98 9.05
N SER A 461 25.54 7.84 9.48
CA SER A 461 26.41 9.01 9.68
C SER A 461 26.82 9.63 8.33
N LEU A 462 27.05 10.95 8.31
CA LEU A 462 27.50 11.65 7.11
C LEU A 462 28.77 11.03 6.51
N ALA A 463 29.78 10.74 7.34
CA ALA A 463 31.02 10.14 6.87
C ALA A 463 30.81 8.78 6.18
N SER A 464 29.90 7.95 6.70
CA SER A 464 29.54 6.68 6.05
C SER A 464 28.80 6.95 4.74
N ALA A 465 27.85 7.89 4.73
CA ALA A 465 27.08 8.26 3.54
C ALA A 465 27.98 8.77 2.40
N GLU A 466 28.94 9.65 2.70
CA GLU A 466 29.90 10.18 1.73
C GLU A 466 30.83 9.10 1.16
N LYS A 467 31.28 8.17 2.00
CA LYS A 467 32.08 7.01 1.58
C LYS A 467 31.30 6.16 0.57
N SER A 468 30.09 5.75 0.92
CA SER A 468 29.26 4.92 0.02
C SER A 468 28.83 5.68 -1.23
N GLY A 469 28.53 6.97 -1.14
CA GLY A 469 28.15 7.76 -2.32
C GLY A 469 29.31 7.98 -3.29
N THR A 470 30.54 8.13 -2.78
CA THR A 470 31.75 8.16 -3.62
C THR A 470 31.98 6.82 -4.32
N GLN A 471 31.77 5.69 -3.62
CA GLN A 471 31.87 4.36 -4.20
C GLN A 471 30.79 4.14 -5.27
N TYR A 472 29.54 4.52 -4.97
CA TYR A 472 28.44 4.47 -5.92
C TYR A 472 28.76 5.29 -7.19
N ALA A 473 29.28 6.50 -7.04
CA ALA A 473 29.66 7.35 -8.17
C ALA A 473 30.72 6.69 -9.06
N ALA A 474 31.76 6.13 -8.43
CA ALA A 474 32.81 5.39 -9.15
C ALA A 474 32.27 4.15 -9.87
N GLN A 475 31.35 3.40 -9.25
CA GLN A 475 30.71 2.22 -9.86
C GLN A 475 29.87 2.59 -11.09
N HIS A 476 29.30 3.80 -11.13
CA HIS A 476 28.56 4.31 -12.29
C HIS A 476 29.46 5.06 -13.29
N GLY A 477 30.77 5.07 -13.08
CA GLY A 477 31.73 5.71 -13.99
C GLY A 477 31.80 7.24 -13.87
N ALA A 478 31.27 7.83 -12.79
CA ALA A 478 31.39 9.27 -12.53
C ALA A 478 32.49 9.57 -11.49
N SER A 479 33.42 10.44 -11.86
CA SER A 479 34.49 10.94 -10.98
C SER A 479 34.22 12.33 -10.41
N THR A 480 33.15 13.00 -10.83
CA THR A 480 32.77 14.35 -10.40
C THR A 480 31.25 14.47 -10.25
N LEU A 481 30.79 15.39 -9.40
CA LEU A 481 29.38 15.74 -9.29
C LEU A 481 28.79 16.23 -10.62
N ALA A 482 29.58 16.94 -11.44
CA ALA A 482 29.15 17.38 -12.76
C ALA A 482 28.83 16.18 -13.68
N ALA A 483 29.67 15.14 -13.69
CA ALA A 483 29.42 13.91 -14.43
C ALA A 483 28.16 13.19 -13.92
N LEU A 484 27.98 13.08 -12.60
CA LEU A 484 26.77 12.49 -12.01
C LEU A 484 25.48 13.24 -12.39
N ARG A 485 25.51 14.58 -12.44
CA ARG A 485 24.34 15.39 -12.85
C ARG A 485 23.99 15.27 -14.33
N GLN A 486 24.94 14.90 -15.17
CA GLN A 486 24.70 14.67 -16.61
C GLN A 486 24.10 13.29 -16.90
N MET A 487 24.15 12.35 -15.95
CA MET A 487 23.59 11.02 -16.15
C MET A 487 22.06 11.06 -16.27
N PRO A 488 21.46 10.25 -17.15
CA PRO A 488 20.02 10.00 -17.13
C PRO A 488 19.60 9.41 -15.78
N TRP A 489 18.46 9.83 -15.25
CA TRP A 489 17.97 9.29 -13.97
C TRP A 489 17.76 7.78 -14.04
N GLN A 490 17.44 7.22 -15.21
CA GLN A 490 17.27 5.79 -15.43
C GLN A 490 18.52 5.02 -15.02
N GLN A 491 19.70 5.51 -15.39
CA GLN A 491 20.99 4.91 -15.02
C GLN A 491 21.29 5.12 -13.54
N LEU A 492 20.92 6.27 -12.98
CA LEU A 492 21.15 6.55 -11.55
C LEU A 492 20.31 5.63 -10.66
N ILE A 493 19.05 5.36 -11.03
CA ILE A 493 18.22 4.51 -10.17
C ILE A 493 18.62 3.02 -10.22
N GLU A 494 19.50 2.61 -11.13
CA GLU A 494 20.14 1.29 -11.09
C GLU A 494 20.93 1.16 -9.77
N GLY A 495 20.67 0.10 -9.01
CA GLY A 495 21.27 -0.08 -7.68
C GLY A 495 20.71 0.81 -6.57
N SER A 496 19.71 1.65 -6.82
CA SER A 496 19.06 2.48 -5.80
C SER A 496 18.38 1.66 -4.67
N SER A 497 18.11 0.37 -4.92
CA SER A 497 17.60 -0.60 -3.94
C SER A 497 18.67 -1.32 -3.13
N ALA A 498 19.96 -0.98 -3.32
CA ALA A 498 21.08 -1.58 -2.62
C ALA A 498 20.92 -1.51 -1.10
N ILE A 499 21.52 -2.48 -0.41
CA ILE A 499 21.56 -2.55 1.05
C ILE A 499 22.90 -2.04 1.58
N ASP A 500 22.91 -1.65 2.85
CA ASP A 500 24.12 -1.27 3.58
C ASP A 500 24.66 -2.50 4.34
N PRO A 501 25.66 -3.22 3.81
CA PRO A 501 26.14 -4.46 4.41
C PRO A 501 26.91 -4.24 5.72
N ASP A 502 27.40 -3.01 5.95
CA ASP A 502 28.29 -2.67 7.07
C ASP A 502 27.52 -2.49 8.40
N VAL A 503 26.18 -2.50 8.37
CA VAL A 503 25.34 -2.33 9.56
C VAL A 503 25.14 -3.66 10.29
N GLU A 504 25.66 -3.75 11.52
CA GLU A 504 25.42 -4.87 12.43
C GLU A 504 24.09 -4.70 13.18
N THR A 505 23.19 -5.67 12.99
CA THR A 505 21.79 -5.63 13.44
C THR A 505 21.46 -6.73 14.44
N GLY A 506 22.41 -7.63 14.72
CA GLY A 506 22.19 -8.89 15.43
C GLY A 506 21.46 -9.94 14.59
N SER A 507 21.15 -9.63 13.33
CA SER A 507 20.40 -10.49 12.41
C SER A 507 20.88 -10.35 10.96
N ASP A 508 20.25 -11.09 10.05
CA ASP A 508 20.51 -10.98 8.61
C ASP A 508 19.81 -9.75 8.00
N GLY A 509 19.06 -8.99 8.81
CA GLY A 509 18.45 -7.73 8.41
C GLY A 509 19.51 -6.68 8.05
N LYS A 510 19.29 -5.92 6.97
CA LYS A 510 20.16 -4.83 6.48
C LYS A 510 19.32 -3.67 5.92
N PRO A 511 19.61 -2.42 6.30
CA PRO A 511 18.84 -1.27 5.81
C PRO A 511 19.16 -0.94 4.34
N PRO A 512 18.30 -0.18 3.65
CA PRO A 512 18.62 0.44 2.37
C PRO A 512 19.89 1.31 2.46
N LEU A 513 20.71 1.32 1.41
CA LEU A 513 21.92 2.13 1.34
C LEU A 513 21.60 3.63 1.35
N PHE A 514 20.63 4.04 0.53
CA PHE A 514 20.15 5.41 0.42
C PHE A 514 18.98 5.63 1.39
N ARG A 515 19.25 6.30 2.51
CA ARG A 515 18.34 6.56 3.63
C ARG A 515 18.79 7.82 4.39
N PRO A 516 17.99 8.36 5.33
CA PRO A 516 18.32 9.57 6.08
C PRO A 516 19.70 9.57 6.74
N VAL A 517 20.32 10.75 6.75
CA VAL A 517 21.68 10.98 7.24
C VAL A 517 21.66 11.88 8.47
N VAL A 518 22.34 11.50 9.55
CA VAL A 518 22.65 12.45 10.63
C VAL A 518 23.79 13.32 10.12
N ASP A 519 23.44 14.50 9.60
CA ASP A 519 24.28 15.37 8.79
C ASP A 519 24.73 16.64 9.52
N GLY A 520 24.25 16.86 10.74
CA GLY A 520 24.59 18.05 11.53
C GLY A 520 23.76 19.29 11.19
N TRP A 521 22.89 19.23 10.16
CA TRP A 521 22.09 20.37 9.69
C TRP A 521 20.60 20.05 9.61
N VAL A 522 20.17 19.19 8.68
CA VAL A 522 18.77 18.78 8.55
C VAL A 522 18.40 17.89 9.72
N ILE A 523 19.26 16.91 10.02
CA ILE A 523 19.17 16.02 11.18
C ILE A 523 20.45 16.20 11.99
N PRO A 524 20.44 17.09 13.01
CA PRO A 524 21.66 17.44 13.73
C PRO A 524 22.22 16.33 14.61
N LYS A 525 21.37 15.39 15.04
CA LYS A 525 21.67 14.42 16.10
C LYS A 525 20.97 13.08 15.83
N SER A 526 21.52 12.02 16.42
CA SER A 526 20.87 10.71 16.49
C SER A 526 19.54 10.78 17.27
N TYR A 527 18.75 9.71 17.22
CA TYR A 527 17.54 9.59 18.04
C TYR A 527 17.88 9.74 19.53
N TRP A 528 18.87 8.99 20.00
CA TRP A 528 19.29 9.02 21.40
C TRP A 528 19.73 10.41 21.85
N ASP A 529 20.64 11.05 21.11
CA ASP A 529 21.17 12.36 21.50
C ASP A 529 20.10 13.46 21.44
N THR A 530 19.13 13.32 20.52
CA THR A 530 17.98 14.22 20.45
C THR A 530 17.13 14.10 21.71
N TYR A 531 16.74 12.90 22.11
CA TYR A 531 15.90 12.71 23.31
C TYR A 531 16.64 13.09 24.60
N GLN A 532 17.92 12.72 24.72
CA GLN A 532 18.73 13.07 25.90
C GLN A 532 18.88 14.58 26.09
N SER A 533 19.01 15.33 24.99
CA SER A 533 19.11 16.79 25.05
C SER A 533 17.75 17.50 25.01
N GLY A 534 16.66 16.78 24.81
CA GLY A 534 15.32 17.36 24.71
C GLY A 534 15.11 18.29 23.52
N SER A 535 15.89 18.13 22.44
CA SER A 535 15.90 19.06 21.30
C SER A 535 14.81 18.78 20.26
N GLN A 536 14.02 17.71 20.42
CA GLN A 536 12.88 17.43 19.55
C GLN A 536 11.81 18.53 19.63
N ASN A 537 11.11 18.73 18.51
CA ASN A 537 9.93 19.57 18.44
C ASN A 537 8.85 19.01 19.39
N LYS A 538 8.29 19.89 20.24
CA LYS A 538 7.24 19.52 21.20
C LYS A 538 5.89 19.50 20.50
N VAL A 539 5.45 18.30 20.10
CA VAL A 539 4.17 18.07 19.42
C VAL A 539 3.38 16.94 20.09
N ALA A 540 2.06 16.91 19.91
CA ALA A 540 1.28 15.72 20.24
C ALA A 540 1.68 14.56 19.30
N TYR A 541 1.60 13.31 19.76
CA TYR A 541 2.11 12.19 18.97
C TYR A 541 1.26 10.93 19.13
N VAL A 542 1.08 10.21 18.02
CA VAL A 542 0.52 8.85 18.01
C VAL A 542 1.50 7.96 17.27
N ALA A 543 1.80 6.79 17.84
CA ALA A 543 2.67 5.80 17.22
C ALA A 543 2.09 4.39 17.33
N GLY A 544 2.32 3.53 16.36
CA GLY A 544 1.86 2.16 16.45
C GLY A 544 2.59 1.21 15.52
N ASN A 545 2.23 -0.06 15.65
CA ASN A 545 2.77 -1.16 14.86
C ASN A 545 1.64 -2.11 14.49
N ASN A 546 1.84 -2.92 13.45
CA ASN A 546 0.90 -3.96 13.09
C ASN A 546 1.28 -5.30 13.72
N LYS A 547 0.31 -6.21 13.80
CA LYS A 547 0.50 -7.55 14.36
C LYS A 547 1.40 -8.43 13.49
N ASP A 548 1.37 -8.26 12.18
CA ASP A 548 2.10 -9.08 11.21
C ASP A 548 3.08 -8.22 10.38
N GLU A 549 3.81 -7.35 11.10
CA GLU A 549 4.85 -6.46 10.57
C GLU A 549 6.01 -7.16 9.86
N THR A 550 6.94 -6.39 9.29
CA THR A 550 8.21 -6.96 8.84
C THR A 550 8.90 -7.78 9.95
N GLY A 551 9.05 -9.09 9.74
CA GLY A 551 9.60 -10.04 10.71
C GLY A 551 8.54 -10.84 11.49
N ALA A 552 7.30 -10.35 11.53
CA ALA A 552 6.13 -11.05 12.04
C ALA A 552 5.17 -11.45 10.91
N VAL A 553 4.47 -12.57 11.03
CA VAL A 553 3.52 -13.07 10.02
C VAL A 553 2.39 -13.83 10.73
N PRO A 554 1.21 -14.01 10.11
CA PRO A 554 0.16 -14.84 10.70
C PRO A 554 0.64 -16.30 10.81
N GLU A 555 0.15 -17.04 11.81
CA GLU A 555 0.61 -18.42 12.06
C GLU A 555 0.36 -19.34 10.85
N THR A 556 -0.71 -19.07 10.10
CA THR A 556 -1.11 -19.74 8.86
C THR A 556 -0.11 -19.55 7.70
N ALA A 557 0.76 -18.53 7.74
CA ALA A 557 1.75 -18.29 6.68
C ALA A 557 2.94 -19.26 6.70
N PHE A 558 3.26 -19.88 7.83
CA PHE A 558 4.50 -20.67 7.97
C PHE A 558 4.55 -21.91 7.08
N ALA A 559 3.41 -22.49 6.72
CA ALA A 559 3.37 -23.59 5.76
C ALA A 559 3.86 -23.14 4.37
N VAL A 560 3.43 -21.95 3.93
CA VAL A 560 3.81 -21.35 2.63
C VAL A 560 5.25 -20.83 2.66
N LEU A 561 5.66 -20.20 3.76
CA LEU A 561 6.98 -19.57 3.89
C LEU A 561 8.12 -20.59 4.03
N ARG A 562 7.86 -21.77 4.61
CA ARG A 562 8.86 -22.86 4.69
C ARG A 562 9.37 -23.33 3.33
N ALA A 563 8.55 -23.18 2.28
CA ALA A 563 8.95 -23.51 0.92
C ALA A 563 9.86 -22.45 0.27
N ARG A 564 10.02 -21.27 0.88
CA ARG A 564 10.83 -20.18 0.34
C ARG A 564 12.23 -20.21 0.95
N THR A 565 13.22 -20.13 0.09
CA THR A 565 14.64 -20.05 0.47
C THR A 565 15.20 -18.62 0.36
N THR A 566 14.42 -17.68 -0.16
CA THR A 566 14.82 -16.29 -0.37
C THR A 566 13.91 -15.31 0.38
N PRO A 567 14.48 -14.27 1.01
CA PRO A 567 13.69 -13.20 1.62
C PRO A 567 12.82 -12.45 0.60
N PRO A 568 11.67 -11.87 1.02
CA PRO A 568 10.81 -11.09 0.12
C PRO A 568 11.49 -9.86 -0.50
N ARG A 569 12.49 -9.29 0.19
CA ARG A 569 13.36 -8.20 -0.29
C ARG A 569 14.77 -8.40 0.26
N ALA A 570 15.79 -7.98 -0.50
CA ALA A 570 17.19 -8.00 -0.06
C ALA A 570 17.38 -7.29 1.30
N GLY A 571 18.07 -7.97 2.23
CA GLY A 571 18.31 -7.44 3.57
C GLY A 571 17.14 -7.59 4.55
N MET A 572 16.11 -8.39 4.24
CA MET A 572 15.05 -8.71 5.20
C MET A 572 15.34 -10.04 5.88
N PRO A 573 15.15 -10.18 7.21
CA PRO A 573 15.33 -11.45 7.88
C PRO A 573 14.27 -12.46 7.41
N GLN A 574 14.66 -13.74 7.34
CA GLN A 574 13.69 -14.80 7.04
C GLN A 574 12.80 -15.06 8.26
N THR A 575 11.50 -15.16 8.03
CA THR A 575 10.50 -15.34 9.09
C THR A 575 10.28 -16.81 9.46
N SER A 576 10.51 -17.71 8.50
CA SER A 576 10.48 -19.16 8.71
C SER A 576 11.89 -19.69 8.98
N VAL A 577 12.11 -20.23 10.17
CA VAL A 577 13.41 -20.74 10.65
C VAL A 577 13.27 -22.15 11.21
N THR A 578 14.30 -22.99 11.04
CA THR A 578 14.39 -24.27 11.76
C THR A 578 14.75 -24.03 13.24
N VAL A 579 14.59 -25.03 14.11
CA VAL A 579 15.03 -24.95 15.52
C VAL A 579 16.50 -24.58 15.60
N ALA A 580 17.34 -25.19 14.76
CA ALA A 580 18.78 -24.91 14.73
C ALA A 580 19.06 -23.46 14.32
N GLN A 581 18.38 -22.95 13.28
CA GLN A 581 18.52 -21.55 12.84
C GLN A 581 18.01 -20.57 13.90
N PHE A 582 16.88 -20.87 14.53
CA PHE A 582 16.32 -20.07 15.62
C PHE A 582 17.28 -20.00 16.79
N GLN A 583 17.78 -21.13 17.27
CA GLN A 583 18.77 -21.16 18.35
C GLN A 583 20.05 -20.40 17.98
N ALA A 584 20.57 -20.58 16.76
CA ALA A 584 21.76 -19.85 16.30
C ALA A 584 21.52 -18.34 16.24
N ALA A 585 20.38 -17.90 15.69
CA ALA A 585 20.01 -16.49 15.64
C ALA A 585 19.82 -15.88 17.04
N VAL A 586 19.19 -16.62 17.96
CA VAL A 586 19.02 -16.22 19.36
C VAL A 586 20.35 -16.08 20.06
N ARG A 587 21.26 -17.05 19.91
CA ARG A 587 22.61 -16.99 20.51
C ARG A 587 23.42 -15.83 19.95
N ARG A 588 23.34 -15.56 18.64
CA ARG A 588 23.97 -14.41 17.99
C ARG A 588 23.41 -13.09 18.53
N LYS A 589 22.08 -12.94 18.58
CA LYS A 589 21.42 -11.69 18.93
C LYS A 589 21.49 -11.37 20.43
N PHE A 590 21.20 -12.35 21.29
CA PHE A 590 21.03 -12.13 22.73
C PHE A 590 22.26 -12.50 23.56
N GLY A 591 23.25 -13.20 22.98
CA GLY A 591 24.52 -13.50 23.63
C GLY A 591 24.32 -14.18 25.00
N PRO A 592 24.87 -13.60 26.10
CA PRO A 592 24.68 -14.15 27.46
C PRO A 592 23.22 -14.27 27.92
N LEU A 593 22.28 -13.53 27.32
CA LEU A 593 20.85 -13.59 27.65
C LEU A 593 20.08 -14.64 26.85
N ALA A 594 20.73 -15.38 25.96
CA ALA A 594 20.07 -16.34 25.08
C ALA A 594 19.32 -17.46 25.82
N ASP A 595 19.84 -17.96 26.94
CA ASP A 595 19.14 -18.98 27.73
C ASP A 595 17.86 -18.45 28.38
N ASP A 596 17.87 -17.20 28.83
CA ASP A 596 16.65 -16.56 29.34
C ASP A 596 15.63 -16.34 28.22
N PHE A 597 16.09 -15.94 27.04
CA PHE A 597 15.22 -15.82 25.86
C PHE A 597 14.55 -17.16 25.53
N LEU A 598 15.33 -18.25 25.47
CA LEU A 598 14.82 -19.57 25.12
C LEU A 598 13.85 -20.15 26.17
N LYS A 599 13.92 -19.70 27.43
CA LYS A 599 12.90 -20.03 28.45
C LYS A 599 11.59 -19.30 28.20
N LEU A 600 11.64 -18.05 27.72
CA LEU A 600 10.45 -17.22 27.46
C LEU A 600 9.80 -17.51 26.11
N TYR A 601 10.59 -18.04 25.16
CA TYR A 601 10.19 -18.37 23.79
C TYR A 601 10.69 -19.77 23.41
N PRO A 602 10.23 -20.83 24.09
CA PRO A 602 10.77 -22.18 23.93
C PRO A 602 10.31 -22.84 22.62
N ALA A 603 11.23 -23.50 21.94
CA ALA A 603 10.94 -24.24 20.72
C ALA A 603 11.70 -25.58 20.69
N SER A 604 10.95 -26.67 20.49
CA SER A 604 11.45 -28.04 20.33
C SER A 604 11.24 -28.57 18.91
N THR A 605 10.40 -27.92 18.11
CA THR A 605 10.14 -28.23 16.69
C THR A 605 10.29 -27.00 15.80
N ASP A 606 10.50 -27.20 14.49
CA ASP A 606 10.64 -26.08 13.53
C ASP A 606 9.38 -25.21 13.48
N ALA A 607 8.20 -25.82 13.67
CA ALA A 607 6.94 -25.09 13.74
C ALA A 607 6.91 -24.18 14.98
N GLU A 608 7.29 -24.71 16.14
CA GLU A 608 7.40 -23.91 17.36
C GLU A 608 8.45 -22.80 17.21
N ALA A 609 9.60 -23.08 16.58
CA ALA A 609 10.66 -22.10 16.38
C ALA A 609 10.17 -20.89 15.55
N ALA A 610 9.44 -21.15 14.47
CA ALA A 610 8.86 -20.09 13.65
C ALA A 610 7.79 -19.28 14.41
N LEU A 611 6.91 -19.95 15.15
CA LEU A 611 5.89 -19.31 15.99
C LEU A 611 6.50 -18.46 17.11
N GLN A 612 7.53 -18.95 17.78
CA GLN A 612 8.20 -18.23 18.86
C GLN A 612 9.04 -17.07 18.36
N ASN A 613 9.72 -17.21 17.22
CA ASN A 613 10.40 -16.10 16.56
C ASN A 613 9.40 -14.96 16.27
N ASN A 614 8.24 -15.30 15.71
CA ASN A 614 7.15 -14.35 15.43
C ASN A 614 6.57 -13.71 16.69
N ALA A 615 6.28 -14.51 17.73
CA ALA A 615 5.81 -14.02 19.02
C ALA A 615 6.81 -13.03 19.65
N SER A 616 8.11 -13.33 19.55
CA SER A 616 9.16 -12.44 20.05
C SER A 616 9.23 -11.12 19.27
N ALA A 617 9.00 -11.13 17.95
CA ALA A 617 8.95 -9.93 17.13
C ALA A 617 7.75 -9.03 17.50
N ARG A 618 6.57 -9.63 17.71
CA ARG A 618 5.35 -8.92 18.17
C ARG A 618 5.55 -8.30 19.54
N ASP A 619 6.13 -9.03 20.49
CA ASP A 619 6.46 -8.51 21.83
C ASP A 619 7.50 -7.39 21.76
N ASN A 620 8.58 -7.58 21.00
CA ASN A 620 9.63 -6.58 20.79
C ASN A 620 9.05 -5.26 20.27
N SER A 621 8.21 -5.29 19.24
CA SER A 621 7.62 -4.09 18.65
C SER A 621 6.83 -3.25 19.67
N ARG A 622 5.94 -3.89 20.43
CA ARG A 622 5.11 -3.24 21.45
C ARG A 622 5.94 -2.69 22.61
N ILE A 623 6.88 -3.48 23.13
CA ILE A 623 7.74 -3.08 24.25
C ILE A 623 8.67 -1.93 23.83
N SER A 624 9.26 -2.03 22.64
CA SER A 624 10.15 -1.00 22.08
C SER A 624 9.44 0.34 21.91
N THR A 625 8.24 0.35 21.32
CA THR A 625 7.45 1.59 21.15
C THR A 625 7.01 2.16 22.49
N TRP A 626 6.63 1.32 23.46
CA TRP A 626 6.29 1.80 24.80
C TRP A 626 7.50 2.42 25.52
N LEU A 627 8.69 1.80 25.44
CA LEU A 627 9.91 2.35 26.01
C LEU A 627 10.35 3.65 25.33
N TRP A 628 10.20 3.76 24.01
CA TRP A 628 10.41 5.02 23.31
C TRP A 628 9.53 6.14 23.87
N GLY A 629 8.28 5.83 24.23
CA GLY A 629 7.38 6.79 24.88
C GLY A 629 7.95 7.40 26.16
N THR A 630 8.79 6.66 26.90
CA THR A 630 9.48 7.19 28.08
C THR A 630 10.46 8.31 27.71
N LEU A 631 11.19 8.16 26.62
CA LEU A 631 12.12 9.17 26.11
C LEU A 631 11.38 10.37 25.53
N TRP A 632 10.31 10.11 24.77
CA TRP A 632 9.49 11.18 24.20
C TRP A 632 8.89 12.08 25.27
N ARG A 633 8.33 11.48 26.33
CA ARG A 633 7.65 12.20 27.41
C ARG A 633 8.58 12.84 28.45
N GLN A 634 9.88 12.57 28.43
CA GLN A 634 10.85 13.22 29.34
C GLN A 634 10.83 14.74 29.22
N THR A 635 10.73 15.27 27.99
CA THR A 635 10.80 16.72 27.73
C THR A 635 9.57 17.28 27.00
N ASN A 636 8.59 16.41 26.70
CA ASN A 636 7.34 16.75 26.05
C ASN A 636 6.13 16.36 26.92
N SER A 637 5.35 17.35 27.35
CA SER A 637 4.14 17.16 28.16
C SER A 637 2.87 16.95 27.33
N LEU A 638 2.94 17.05 26.00
CA LEU A 638 1.79 16.91 25.12
C LEU A 638 1.30 15.45 25.05
N PRO A 639 0.04 15.23 24.62
CA PRO A 639 -0.54 13.90 24.52
C PRO A 639 0.31 12.94 23.70
N LEU A 640 0.46 11.72 24.21
CA LEU A 640 1.07 10.59 23.52
C LEU A 640 0.11 9.41 23.60
N HIS A 641 -0.17 8.76 22.47
CA HIS A 641 -0.97 7.54 22.40
C HIS A 641 -0.23 6.49 21.58
N THR A 642 -0.45 5.22 21.91
CA THR A 642 0.14 4.10 21.17
C THR A 642 -0.91 3.08 20.76
N TYR A 643 -0.80 2.52 19.55
CA TYR A 643 -1.69 1.46 19.05
C TYR A 643 -0.97 0.20 18.56
N PHE A 644 -1.73 -0.88 18.45
CA PHE A 644 -1.35 -2.14 17.83
C PHE A 644 -2.47 -2.61 16.90
N TRP A 645 -2.21 -2.65 15.60
CA TRP A 645 -3.19 -3.01 14.57
C TRP A 645 -3.28 -4.53 14.40
N THR A 646 -4.49 -5.10 14.55
CA THR A 646 -4.69 -6.56 14.59
C THR A 646 -5.50 -7.13 13.44
N HIS A 647 -6.16 -6.29 12.65
CA HIS A 647 -7.11 -6.75 11.64
C HIS A 647 -6.47 -7.04 10.27
N ALA A 648 -6.85 -8.17 9.69
CA ALA A 648 -6.34 -8.62 8.39
C ALA A 648 -7.30 -8.18 7.27
N GLN A 649 -6.73 -7.65 6.19
CA GLN A 649 -7.52 -7.26 5.03
C GLN A 649 -8.17 -8.47 4.34
N PRO A 650 -9.41 -8.36 3.83
CA PRO A 650 -10.09 -9.46 3.16
C PRO A 650 -9.45 -9.79 1.81
N GLY A 651 -9.78 -10.97 1.29
CA GLY A 651 -9.34 -11.43 -0.02
C GLY A 651 -8.32 -12.57 0.02
N PRO A 652 -7.74 -12.95 -1.12
CA PRO A 652 -6.98 -14.21 -1.26
C PRO A 652 -5.76 -14.34 -0.35
N THR A 653 -5.20 -13.20 0.09
CA THR A 653 -4.02 -13.18 0.96
C THR A 653 -4.33 -12.95 2.44
N HIS A 654 -5.61 -12.85 2.82
CA HIS A 654 -6.05 -12.62 4.21
C HIS A 654 -5.31 -13.54 5.19
N ASP A 655 -5.42 -14.86 4.99
CA ASP A 655 -4.82 -15.86 5.89
C ASP A 655 -3.30 -15.93 5.79
N THR A 656 -2.70 -15.47 4.69
CA THR A 656 -1.24 -15.61 4.49
C THR A 656 -0.47 -14.34 4.85
N ARG A 657 -1.14 -13.18 4.93
CA ARG A 657 -0.52 -11.90 5.27
C ARG A 657 -1.00 -11.33 6.59
N GLY A 658 -2.22 -11.63 7.03
CA GLY A 658 -2.75 -11.12 8.29
C GLY A 658 -2.81 -9.59 8.30
N ALA A 659 -2.56 -9.00 9.47
CA ALA A 659 -2.43 -7.55 9.65
C ALA A 659 -1.01 -7.09 9.27
N PHE A 660 -0.69 -7.20 7.98
CA PHE A 660 0.66 -6.98 7.48
C PHE A 660 1.11 -5.51 7.54
N HIS A 661 2.40 -5.26 7.38
CA HIS A 661 2.98 -3.91 7.29
C HIS A 661 2.27 -3.00 6.26
N GLY A 662 1.60 -1.93 6.72
CA GLY A 662 0.86 -0.99 5.88
C GLY A 662 -0.61 -1.37 5.60
N SER A 663 -1.08 -2.51 6.12
CA SER A 663 -2.48 -2.95 5.94
C SER A 663 -3.52 -2.06 6.63
N GLU A 664 -3.10 -1.23 7.58
CA GLU A 664 -3.95 -0.30 8.33
C GLU A 664 -4.29 0.97 7.55
N ILE A 665 -3.47 1.34 6.55
CA ILE A 665 -3.57 2.61 5.83
C ILE A 665 -4.97 2.83 5.23
N PRO A 666 -5.59 1.85 4.52
CA PRO A 666 -6.91 2.06 3.94
C PRO A 666 -8.01 2.29 4.99
N TYR A 667 -7.87 1.72 6.19
CA TYR A 667 -8.80 1.91 7.31
C TYR A 667 -8.59 3.27 7.98
N ALA A 668 -7.33 3.70 8.17
CA ALA A 668 -6.99 5.00 8.72
C ALA A 668 -7.51 6.16 7.84
N PHE A 669 -7.42 6.02 6.52
CA PHE A 669 -7.93 7.00 5.55
C PHE A 669 -9.42 6.86 5.24
N ASN A 670 -10.02 5.72 5.58
CA ASN A 670 -11.34 5.32 5.09
C ASN A 670 -11.43 5.41 3.56
N SER A 671 -10.43 4.83 2.89
CA SER A 671 -10.21 4.84 1.45
C SER A 671 -10.56 3.50 0.80
N LEU A 672 -11.33 2.64 1.48
CA LEU A 672 -11.64 1.28 1.00
C LEU A 672 -12.20 1.28 -0.43
N ASP A 673 -13.04 2.26 -0.79
CA ASP A 673 -13.62 2.37 -2.14
C ASP A 673 -12.60 2.75 -3.25
N ALA A 674 -11.38 3.17 -2.87
CA ALA A 674 -10.29 3.44 -3.80
C ALA A 674 -9.42 2.19 -4.06
N VAL A 675 -9.52 1.16 -3.22
CA VAL A 675 -8.69 -0.06 -3.29
C VAL A 675 -9.55 -1.25 -3.71
N ASP A 676 -9.10 -2.00 -4.71
CA ASP A 676 -9.83 -3.15 -5.27
C ASP A 676 -9.60 -4.41 -4.42
N LEU A 677 -10.38 -4.57 -3.36
CA LEU A 677 -10.43 -5.75 -2.49
C LEU A 677 -11.89 -6.09 -2.14
N PRO A 678 -12.20 -7.35 -1.76
CA PRO A 678 -13.55 -7.76 -1.40
C PRO A 678 -13.94 -7.28 0.02
N TRP A 679 -13.99 -5.96 0.22
CA TRP A 679 -14.28 -5.32 1.50
C TRP A 679 -15.63 -5.77 2.07
N THR A 680 -15.61 -6.21 3.32
CA THR A 680 -16.81 -6.66 4.04
C THR A 680 -17.51 -5.49 4.74
N ARG A 681 -18.69 -5.75 5.32
CA ARG A 681 -19.37 -4.78 6.18
C ARG A 681 -18.56 -4.47 7.44
N GLU A 682 -17.88 -5.47 7.99
CA GLU A 682 -17.03 -5.33 9.18
C GLU A 682 -15.86 -4.41 8.88
N ASP A 683 -15.19 -4.59 7.73
CA ASP A 683 -14.10 -3.72 7.29
C ASP A 683 -14.51 -2.25 7.25
N ARG A 684 -15.70 -1.96 6.72
CA ARG A 684 -16.23 -0.59 6.63
C ARG A 684 -16.51 0.01 8.02
N GLN A 685 -16.95 -0.80 8.98
CA GLN A 685 -17.14 -0.36 10.38
C GLN A 685 -15.80 -0.09 11.08
N ILE A 686 -14.82 -0.97 10.87
CA ILE A 686 -13.45 -0.80 11.37
C ILE A 686 -12.83 0.47 10.78
N ALA A 687 -12.95 0.68 9.47
CA ALA A 687 -12.45 1.87 8.78
C ALA A 687 -13.12 3.16 9.29
N ASP A 688 -14.45 3.17 9.47
CA ASP A 688 -15.14 4.34 10.02
C ASP A 688 -14.69 4.67 11.45
N THR A 689 -14.49 3.64 12.29
CA THR A 689 -14.00 3.80 13.66
C THR A 689 -12.57 4.31 13.69
N MET A 690 -11.66 3.66 12.95
CA MET A 690 -10.24 4.02 12.89
C MET A 690 -10.03 5.42 12.33
N SER A 691 -10.63 5.73 11.18
CA SER A 691 -10.53 7.06 10.57
C SER A 691 -11.16 8.17 11.44
N SER A 692 -12.11 7.84 12.31
CA SER A 692 -12.64 8.81 13.30
C SER A 692 -11.60 9.16 14.37
N TYR A 693 -10.81 8.19 14.86
CA TYR A 693 -9.67 8.48 15.73
C TYR A 693 -8.64 9.38 15.02
N TRP A 694 -8.28 9.06 13.77
CA TRP A 694 -7.34 9.87 12.98
C TRP A 694 -7.85 11.30 12.79
N ALA A 695 -9.12 11.46 12.39
CA ALA A 695 -9.73 12.77 12.26
C ALA A 695 -9.72 13.56 13.58
N ASN A 696 -9.96 12.91 14.72
CA ASN A 696 -9.92 13.55 16.04
C ASN A 696 -8.50 13.97 16.45
N ILE A 697 -7.48 13.14 16.17
CA ILE A 697 -6.07 13.51 16.36
C ILE A 697 -5.74 14.75 15.54
N VAL A 698 -6.13 14.78 14.27
CA VAL A 698 -5.89 15.93 13.39
C VAL A 698 -6.63 17.17 13.89
N LYS A 699 -7.85 17.03 14.40
CA LYS A 699 -8.67 18.13 14.92
C LYS A 699 -8.18 18.67 16.26
N THR A 700 -7.80 17.80 17.19
CA THR A 700 -7.65 18.17 18.61
C THR A 700 -6.29 17.77 19.21
N GLY A 701 -5.54 16.89 18.57
CA GLY A 701 -4.34 16.24 19.14
C GLY A 701 -4.67 15.06 20.07
N ASN A 702 -5.95 14.69 20.18
CA ASN A 702 -6.45 13.58 20.99
C ASN A 702 -7.33 12.68 20.11
N PRO A 703 -7.16 11.34 20.13
CA PRO A 703 -7.99 10.42 19.36
C PRO A 703 -9.46 10.37 19.81
N ASN A 704 -9.74 10.64 21.09
CA ASN A 704 -11.04 10.38 21.68
C ASN A 704 -12.13 11.35 21.20
N GLY A 705 -13.36 10.85 21.08
CA GLY A 705 -14.55 11.61 20.70
C GLY A 705 -15.85 10.83 20.93
N PRO A 706 -17.02 11.44 20.69
CA PRO A 706 -18.31 10.79 20.89
C PRO A 706 -18.45 9.49 20.09
N GLY A 707 -19.01 8.44 20.70
CA GLY A 707 -19.28 7.16 20.04
C GLY A 707 -18.05 6.26 19.83
N LEU A 708 -16.85 6.71 20.20
CA LEU A 708 -15.63 5.91 20.11
C LEU A 708 -15.29 5.26 21.46
N PRO A 709 -14.78 4.01 21.46
CA PRO A 709 -14.12 3.45 22.62
C PRO A 709 -13.03 4.37 23.17
N GLN A 710 -12.78 4.30 24.48
CA GLN A 710 -11.74 5.14 25.08
C GLN A 710 -10.35 4.62 24.74
N TRP A 711 -9.56 5.45 24.07
CA TRP A 711 -8.14 5.24 23.83
C TRP A 711 -7.34 5.94 24.93
N PRO A 712 -6.75 5.19 25.88
CA PRO A 712 -5.99 5.77 26.97
C PRO A 712 -4.70 6.44 26.48
N ALA A 713 -4.33 7.54 27.12
CA ALA A 713 -3.01 8.13 26.96
C ALA A 713 -1.91 7.15 27.40
N TRP A 714 -0.76 7.22 26.75
CA TRP A 714 0.43 6.45 27.12
C TRP A 714 0.87 6.77 28.55
N SER A 715 1.30 5.73 29.28
CA SER A 715 1.81 5.84 30.65
C SER A 715 3.06 4.99 30.85
N ALA A 716 4.05 5.53 31.55
CA ALA A 716 5.25 4.80 31.95
C ALA A 716 5.00 3.75 33.05
N GLN A 717 3.86 3.82 33.74
CA GLN A 717 3.49 2.94 34.84
C GLN A 717 2.59 1.79 34.38
N LEU A 718 1.87 1.98 33.27
CA LEU A 718 0.94 1.00 32.72
C LEU A 718 1.48 0.49 31.37
N PRO A 719 2.14 -0.69 31.34
CA PRO A 719 2.63 -1.29 30.10
C PRO A 719 1.48 -1.86 29.28
N GLN A 720 0.77 -0.98 28.58
CA GLN A 720 -0.35 -1.30 27.71
C GLN A 720 -0.30 -0.52 26.39
N VAL A 721 -1.05 -1.00 25.41
CA VAL A 721 -1.25 -0.38 24.09
C VAL A 721 -2.72 -0.49 23.70
N MET A 722 -3.22 0.42 22.87
CA MET A 722 -4.57 0.30 22.32
C MET A 722 -4.58 -0.70 21.17
N GLU A 723 -5.35 -1.77 21.27
CA GLU A 723 -5.66 -2.61 20.12
C GLU A 723 -6.62 -1.84 19.18
N LEU A 724 -6.33 -1.87 17.88
CA LEU A 724 -7.21 -1.35 16.82
C LEU A 724 -7.39 -2.43 15.77
N GLY A 725 -8.61 -2.59 15.24
CA GLY A 725 -8.91 -3.61 14.24
C GLY A 725 -9.93 -4.61 14.77
N ASP A 726 -9.48 -5.82 15.11
CA ASP A 726 -10.34 -6.90 15.61
C ASP A 726 -11.05 -6.51 16.93
N HIS A 727 -10.36 -5.70 17.73
CA HIS A 727 -10.94 -5.02 18.89
C HIS A 727 -10.54 -3.55 18.92
N PHE A 728 -11.23 -2.77 19.75
CA PHE A 728 -10.92 -1.38 20.03
C PHE A 728 -10.83 -1.17 21.54
N ALA A 729 -9.82 -1.77 22.17
CA ALA A 729 -9.65 -1.77 23.62
C ALA A 729 -8.16 -1.80 24.04
N PRO A 730 -7.82 -1.35 25.26
CA PRO A 730 -6.47 -1.50 25.79
C PRO A 730 -6.10 -2.97 25.98
N MET A 731 -4.86 -3.33 25.62
CA MET A 731 -4.28 -4.66 25.81
C MET A 731 -2.88 -4.56 26.44
N PRO A 732 -2.41 -5.58 27.17
CA PRO A 732 -1.04 -5.61 27.69
C PRO A 732 0.00 -5.70 26.56
N LEU A 733 1.20 -5.15 26.78
CA LEU A 733 2.30 -5.26 25.80
C LEU A 733 2.82 -6.70 25.66
N ALA A 734 3.04 -7.36 26.79
CA ALA A 734 3.51 -8.74 26.96
C ALA A 734 3.39 -9.13 28.45
N SER A 735 3.83 -10.34 28.83
CA SER A 735 3.99 -10.70 30.25
C SER A 735 5.10 -9.88 30.92
N LEU A 736 5.06 -9.77 32.25
CA LEU A 736 6.05 -8.99 33.01
C LEU A 736 7.47 -9.55 32.85
N GLU A 737 7.62 -10.88 32.79
CA GLU A 737 8.91 -11.55 32.59
C GLU A 737 9.50 -11.23 31.23
N LYS A 738 8.66 -11.16 30.18
CA LYS A 738 9.08 -10.76 28.84
C LYS A 738 9.48 -9.29 28.79
N ILE A 739 8.72 -8.40 29.43
CA ILE A 739 9.06 -6.97 29.53
C ILE A 739 10.40 -6.79 30.24
N ASP A 740 10.64 -7.49 31.35
CA ASP A 740 11.92 -7.45 32.07
C ASP A 740 13.08 -7.93 31.19
N PHE A 741 12.92 -9.07 30.52
CA PHE A 741 13.92 -9.60 29.60
C PHE A 741 14.31 -8.58 28.52
N TRP A 742 13.34 -7.99 27.83
CA TRP A 742 13.61 -7.02 26.76
C TRP A 742 14.31 -5.77 27.29
N LYS A 743 13.94 -5.28 28.49
CA LYS A 743 14.66 -4.17 29.15
C LYS A 743 16.11 -4.52 29.44
N ARG A 744 16.38 -5.72 29.99
CA ARG A 744 17.75 -6.20 30.23
C ARG A 744 18.54 -6.31 28.93
N PHE A 745 17.93 -6.86 27.88
CA PHE A 745 18.56 -6.95 26.56
C PHE A 745 18.91 -5.57 26.00
N TYR A 746 17.97 -4.62 25.98
CA TYR A 746 18.27 -3.28 25.47
C TYR A 746 19.35 -2.56 26.28
N ALA A 747 19.47 -2.82 27.59
CA ALA A 747 20.53 -2.24 28.40
C ALA A 747 21.94 -2.69 27.95
N THR A 748 22.07 -3.84 27.26
CA THR A 748 23.35 -4.29 26.68
C THR A 748 23.63 -3.71 25.30
N GLN A 749 22.68 -3.01 24.67
CA GLN A 749 22.82 -2.51 23.31
C GLN A 749 23.28 -1.06 23.28
N THR A 750 24.14 -0.72 22.32
CA THR A 750 24.46 0.67 21.98
C THR A 750 23.23 1.34 21.36
N PRO A 751 22.84 2.54 21.82
CA PRO A 751 21.74 3.27 21.23
C PRO A 751 22.07 3.65 19.78
N TRP A 752 21.08 3.47 18.91
CA TRP A 752 21.06 3.88 17.52
C TRP A 752 20.50 5.29 17.39
#